data_AF-A0A0G0LGX9-F1
#
_entry.id   AF-A0A0G0LGX9-F1
#
_cell.length_a   1.000
_cell.length_b   1.000
_cell.length_c   1.000
_cell.angle_alpha   90.00
_cell.angle_beta   90.00
_cell.angle_gamma   90.00
#
_symmetry.space_group_name_H-M   'P 1'
#
loop_
_entity.id
_entity.type
_entity.pdbx_description
1 polymer ?
#
loop_
_entity_poly.entity_id
_entity_poly.type
_entity_poly.pdbx_seq_one_letter_code
_entity_poly.pdbx_strand_id
1 'polypeptide(L)'
;MIKNLKNIKILRIILALLILFIPLYPKFPLFSVNHTYVAIRLDDIIISLVIFIWLIYQVINKFPVFKKDIFKIFLVLSGLNAYLINQIDPPSILLLHLLRRLEYMSLFFVTLDSIYDQNDLKYPLIFLSIATFFVDLYGYGQKYISLPVISTMNEEFSKGQLLTMNTWTRISSTFAGHYDLAAYMSVVLVIIGSFAVLSKNIYAKLVLILLWLFSFPILTSTASRVSIFAFWGGIILSFILIKKIIWIFPVSLLIIFSIFNNGDLNQRLLATIPSLTNQFRPQTTSVPQPTSTPTPQLTPIPLPSQPIIAITTPVPTVFRHGPVDEYLPIDADAGVARSGEIRFNVEWPRAINAFKKNILLGTGLGSITLATDNDYLRSLGESGILGFFAFSAIIGYFVLKTAKIIFKKSNTSIDYIALILFAALTTHLANAIFIDVLEASKTAYLFWIMMAIYYLALNPKYKKRNILMITPYIPRLSVSGGQNSSYYSIKYLSSKNDITLICFSRDREGLKDIKKYCKKVIVVQRGKTWDLQKILYTGFGTYPFLVTNYISKDFKNAIKKELKEQTFELIHCDCFYPMPNIPKTKIPIVLVDLTIEYAVYQHYVETLKGWKKLKYWEKYYWKNTHTVVAFGKDDQKLISKITKRNDIQVFQNGVDKKFYLSKPKTKKSPYPSILFGVSNMKWMQNRESVEMIMSDFWPEIKKAIPDCKFYIVGRFAPDYYSKYISKDIIVTEADSDGGPKDPQYYYNLTWILLSPMGSGGGTRNKFLEAMACRLPVVTTSEGMGGIKIENFKEAVVCKYQDTARYTIELLKDKEKMKKMGDAANALIKKFYSYENSVMELNQIYDQITKKK
;
A
#
# COMPACT_ATOMS: atom_id res chain seq x y z
N MET A 1 23.47 -9.81 -11.52
CA MET A 1 23.11 -8.81 -10.48
C MET A 1 22.14 -7.73 -10.99
N ILE A 2 22.37 -7.13 -12.17
CA ILE A 2 21.56 -6.01 -12.73
C ILE A 2 20.08 -6.34 -13.01
N LYS A 3 19.74 -7.59 -13.37
CA LYS A 3 18.35 -8.03 -13.63
C LYS A 3 17.49 -8.10 -12.34
N ASN A 4 18.12 -8.28 -11.17
CA ASN A 4 17.41 -8.35 -9.88
C ASN A 4 17.07 -6.97 -9.30
N LEU A 5 17.76 -5.91 -9.71
CA LEU A 5 17.45 -4.53 -9.27
C LEU A 5 16.16 -3.98 -9.88
N LYS A 6 15.67 -4.57 -10.99
CA LYS A 6 14.33 -4.27 -11.54
C LYS A 6 13.19 -4.80 -10.66
N ASN A 7 13.47 -5.71 -9.72
CA ASN A 7 12.49 -6.13 -8.72
C ASN A 7 12.43 -5.10 -7.59
N ILE A 8 11.43 -4.23 -7.71
CA ILE A 8 10.75 -3.35 -6.72
C ILE A 8 10.88 -3.76 -5.23
N LYS A 9 11.08 -5.03 -4.92
CA LYS A 9 11.17 -5.55 -3.53
C LYS A 9 12.47 -5.22 -2.79
N ILE A 10 13.58 -4.89 -3.46
CA ILE A 10 14.89 -4.74 -2.78
C ILE A 10 15.01 -3.47 -1.94
N LEU A 11 14.57 -2.32 -2.44
CA LEU A 11 14.58 -1.05 -1.70
C LEU A 11 13.71 -1.13 -0.43
N ARG A 12 12.62 -1.90 -0.49
CA ARG A 12 11.77 -2.17 0.67
C ARG A 12 12.49 -2.98 1.76
N ILE A 13 13.30 -3.96 1.37
CA ILE A 13 14.13 -4.73 2.32
C ILE A 13 15.18 -3.80 2.94
N ILE A 14 15.81 -2.96 2.14
CA ILE A 14 16.78 -1.96 2.61
C ILE A 14 16.13 -1.00 3.62
N LEU A 15 14.93 -0.49 3.35
CA LEU A 15 14.22 0.36 4.30
C LEU A 15 13.95 -0.35 5.64
N ALA A 16 13.51 -1.60 5.60
CA ALA A 16 13.29 -2.40 6.80
C ALA A 16 14.59 -2.60 7.60
N LEU A 17 15.70 -2.89 6.91
CA LEU A 17 17.02 -3.01 7.52
C LEU A 17 17.47 -1.70 8.14
N LEU A 18 17.26 -0.55 7.49
CA LEU A 18 17.63 0.76 8.03
C LEU A 18 16.84 1.11 9.30
N ILE A 19 15.51 0.86 9.31
CA ILE A 19 14.67 1.12 10.48
C ILE A 19 15.11 0.29 11.70
N LEU A 20 15.65 -0.92 11.47
CA LEU A 20 16.22 -1.75 12.54
C LEU A 20 17.65 -1.30 12.90
N PHE A 21 18.52 -1.18 11.91
CA PHE A 21 19.95 -0.99 12.10
C PHE A 21 20.26 0.35 12.80
N ILE A 22 19.69 1.46 12.31
CA ILE A 22 19.99 2.81 12.79
C ILE A 22 19.78 2.96 14.31
N PRO A 23 18.62 2.60 14.89
CA PRO A 23 18.44 2.71 16.32
C PRO A 23 19.16 1.61 17.11
N LEU A 24 19.51 0.46 16.52
CA LEU A 24 20.10 -0.67 17.27
C LEU A 24 21.63 -0.70 17.27
N TYR A 25 22.28 -0.13 16.28
CA TYR A 25 23.74 -0.17 16.22
C TYR A 25 24.36 0.85 17.20
N PRO A 26 25.23 0.44 18.14
CA PRO A 26 25.90 1.38 19.04
C PRO A 26 26.87 2.31 18.28
N LYS A 27 27.04 3.56 18.71
CA LYS A 27 27.82 4.59 18.00
C LYS A 27 29.34 4.41 18.10
N PHE A 28 29.86 3.25 17.66
CA PHE A 28 31.30 3.02 17.60
C PHE A 28 31.97 3.87 16.50
N PRO A 29 33.06 4.60 16.82
CA PRO A 29 33.86 5.28 15.82
C PRO A 29 34.69 4.27 15.01
N LEU A 30 34.79 4.46 13.70
CA LEU A 30 35.70 3.68 12.83
C LEU A 30 36.94 4.49 12.46
N PHE A 31 36.77 5.73 12.00
CA PHE A 31 37.85 6.63 11.60
C PHE A 31 37.63 8.01 12.21
N SER A 32 38.66 8.60 12.84
CA SER A 32 38.63 9.99 13.28
C SER A 32 38.90 10.94 12.11
N VAL A 33 38.24 12.09 12.11
CA VAL A 33 38.51 13.16 11.14
C VAL A 33 39.51 14.14 11.76
N ASN A 34 40.68 14.29 11.12
CA ASN A 34 41.75 15.19 11.58
C ASN A 34 41.21 16.60 11.87
N HIS A 35 41.66 17.18 13.00
CA HIS A 35 41.26 18.50 13.49
C HIS A 35 39.78 18.64 13.91
N THR A 36 39.06 17.53 14.10
CA THR A 36 37.68 17.56 14.63
C THR A 36 37.45 16.45 15.65
N TYR A 37 36.41 16.61 16.48
CA TYR A 37 35.94 15.60 17.42
C TYR A 37 34.89 14.65 16.82
N VAL A 38 34.81 14.61 15.49
CA VAL A 38 33.84 13.82 14.74
C VAL A 38 34.52 12.59 14.17
N ALA A 39 33.87 11.44 14.35
CA ALA A 39 34.31 10.18 13.76
C ALA A 39 33.31 9.72 12.68
N ILE A 40 33.85 9.15 11.61
CA ILE A 40 33.11 8.35 10.63
C ILE A 40 32.80 7.01 11.29
N ARG A 41 31.53 6.59 11.24
CA ARG A 41 30.98 5.40 11.88
C ARG A 41 30.49 4.40 10.84
N LEU A 42 30.15 3.19 11.31
CA LEU A 42 29.58 2.16 10.43
C LEU A 42 28.23 2.59 9.84
N ASP A 43 27.44 3.36 10.58
CA ASP A 43 26.17 3.91 10.10
C ASP A 43 26.36 4.74 8.82
N ASP A 44 27.37 5.60 8.80
CA ASP A 44 27.68 6.49 7.68
C ASP A 44 28.06 5.67 6.42
N ILE A 45 28.82 4.58 6.60
CA ILE A 45 29.21 3.66 5.51
C ILE A 45 27.99 2.93 4.94
N ILE A 46 27.13 2.40 5.82
CA ILE A 46 25.92 1.67 5.41
C ILE A 46 24.97 2.60 4.66
N ILE A 47 24.77 3.82 5.16
CA ILE A 47 23.91 4.79 4.51
C ILE A 47 24.48 5.22 3.17
N SER A 48 25.80 5.44 3.08
CA SER A 48 26.48 5.68 1.80
C SER A 48 26.26 4.55 0.79
N LEU A 49 26.37 3.29 1.22
CA LEU A 49 26.07 2.13 0.37
C LEU A 49 24.60 2.12 -0.09
N VAL A 50 23.66 2.44 0.79
CA VAL A 50 22.24 2.53 0.43
C VAL A 50 21.98 3.65 -0.57
N ILE A 51 22.59 4.82 -0.39
CA ILE A 51 22.50 5.94 -1.34
C ILE A 51 23.05 5.49 -2.70
N PHE A 52 24.19 4.79 -2.73
CA PHE A 52 24.76 4.26 -3.96
C PHE A 52 23.82 3.29 -4.69
N ILE A 53 23.21 2.34 -3.95
CA ILE A 53 22.22 1.41 -4.52
C ILE A 53 21.00 2.16 -5.05
N TRP A 54 20.53 3.18 -4.33
CA TRP A 54 19.41 4.01 -4.76
C TRP A 54 19.76 4.87 -5.99
N LEU A 55 20.99 5.39 -6.11
CA LEU A 55 21.45 6.11 -7.30
C LEU A 55 21.49 5.19 -8.53
N ILE A 56 22.00 3.96 -8.39
CA ILE A 56 21.92 2.95 -9.47
C ILE A 56 20.46 2.73 -9.88
N TYR A 57 19.54 2.63 -8.93
CA TYR A 57 18.11 2.52 -9.20
C TYR A 57 17.57 3.74 -9.97
N GLN A 58 17.98 4.96 -9.62
CA GLN A 58 17.57 6.16 -10.36
C GLN A 58 18.09 6.12 -11.80
N VAL A 59 19.36 5.78 -12.02
CA VAL A 59 19.97 5.69 -13.36
C VAL A 59 19.23 4.68 -14.23
N ILE A 60 18.98 3.47 -13.72
CA ILE A 60 18.26 2.40 -14.45
C ILE A 60 16.85 2.86 -14.86
N ASN A 61 16.19 3.67 -14.04
CA ASN A 61 14.81 4.12 -14.26
C ASN A 61 14.69 5.53 -14.87
N LYS A 62 15.80 6.12 -15.35
CA LYS A 62 15.85 7.47 -15.93
C LYS A 62 15.37 8.58 -14.97
N PHE A 63 15.88 8.56 -13.75
CA PHE A 63 15.68 9.56 -12.69
C PHE A 63 14.21 9.93 -12.44
N PRO A 64 13.35 8.97 -12.02
CA PRO A 64 11.97 9.26 -11.65
C PRO A 64 11.86 10.31 -10.51
N VAL A 65 12.88 10.45 -9.67
CA VAL A 65 12.91 11.42 -8.56
C VAL A 65 12.74 12.87 -9.02
N PHE A 66 13.29 13.26 -10.18
CA PHE A 66 13.20 14.63 -10.70
C PHE A 66 11.78 15.07 -11.09
N LYS A 67 10.86 14.11 -11.26
CA LYS A 67 9.44 14.39 -11.54
C LYS A 67 8.64 14.78 -10.29
N LYS A 68 9.19 14.60 -9.08
CA LYS A 68 8.50 14.88 -7.83
C LYS A 68 8.65 16.37 -7.47
N ASP A 69 7.54 17.07 -7.26
CA ASP A 69 7.57 18.51 -6.94
C ASP A 69 8.39 18.84 -5.69
N ILE A 70 8.33 17.95 -4.69
CA ILE A 70 9.09 18.12 -3.45
C ILE A 70 10.61 18.07 -3.66
N PHE A 71 11.09 17.37 -4.70
CA PHE A 71 12.52 17.31 -5.02
C PHE A 71 13.07 18.70 -5.39
N LYS A 72 12.27 19.53 -6.07
CA LYS A 72 12.68 20.90 -6.45
C LYS A 72 12.95 21.77 -5.22
N ILE A 73 12.14 21.63 -4.17
CA ILE A 73 12.32 22.37 -2.90
C ILE A 73 13.64 21.98 -2.23
N PHE A 74 13.95 20.68 -2.18
CA PHE A 74 15.21 20.18 -1.63
C PHE A 74 16.43 20.61 -2.46
N LEU A 75 16.28 20.71 -3.78
CA LEU A 75 17.35 21.18 -4.66
C LEU A 75 17.67 22.66 -4.42
N VAL A 76 16.66 23.51 -4.21
CA VAL A 76 16.85 24.92 -3.82
C VAL A 76 17.54 25.01 -2.45
N LEU A 77 17.10 24.23 -1.47
CA LEU A 77 17.71 24.18 -0.13
C LEU A 77 19.19 23.75 -0.20
N SER A 78 19.48 22.72 -1.00
CA SER A 78 20.84 22.21 -1.19
C SER A 78 21.72 23.20 -1.95
N GLY A 79 21.17 23.91 -2.94
CA GLY A 79 21.87 24.95 -3.71
C GLY A 79 22.20 26.18 -2.88
N LEU A 80 21.27 26.63 -2.02
CA LEU A 80 21.53 27.70 -1.05
C LEU A 80 22.64 27.29 -0.07
N ASN A 81 22.56 26.09 0.49
CA ASN A 81 23.60 25.56 1.36
C ASN A 81 24.97 25.48 0.66
N ALA A 82 25.00 25.07 -0.62
CA ALA A 82 26.24 24.98 -1.39
C ALA A 82 26.88 26.34 -1.69
N TYR A 83 26.09 27.40 -1.86
CA TYR A 83 26.62 28.76 -2.03
C TYR A 83 27.25 29.31 -0.74
N LEU A 84 26.66 28.99 0.42
CA LEU A 84 27.17 29.36 1.74
C LEU A 84 28.51 28.68 2.09
N ILE A 85 28.94 27.68 1.30
CA ILE A 85 30.23 26.97 1.48
C ILE A 85 31.42 27.89 1.21
N ASN A 86 31.26 28.94 0.41
CA ASN A 86 32.39 29.79 0.02
C ASN A 86 32.81 30.83 1.09
N GLN A 87 32.26 30.76 2.31
CA GLN A 87 32.42 31.80 3.34
C GLN A 87 33.18 31.36 4.61
N ILE A 88 33.64 30.11 4.70
CA ILE A 88 34.31 29.56 5.91
C ILE A 88 35.58 28.78 5.53
N ASP A 89 36.68 29.01 6.27
CA ASP A 89 37.92 28.22 6.22
C ASP A 89 38.08 27.33 7.46
N PRO A 90 38.53 26.06 7.35
CA PRO A 90 38.98 25.37 6.13
C PRO A 90 37.84 24.68 5.34
N PRO A 91 37.91 24.62 3.99
CA PRO A 91 36.82 24.12 3.13
C PRO A 91 36.50 22.62 3.32
N SER A 92 37.44 21.84 3.84
CA SER A 92 37.31 20.39 4.01
C SER A 92 36.28 20.02 5.08
N ILE A 93 36.25 20.74 6.21
CA ILE A 93 35.28 20.52 7.30
C ILE A 93 33.86 20.86 6.83
N LEU A 94 33.74 21.88 6.00
CA LEU A 94 32.48 22.37 5.46
C LEU A 94 31.86 21.41 4.43
N LEU A 95 32.69 20.79 3.59
CA LEU A 95 32.25 19.72 2.69
C LEU A 95 31.67 18.55 3.50
N LEU A 96 32.26 18.19 4.64
CA LEU A 96 31.73 17.14 5.52
C LEU A 96 30.36 17.53 6.12
N HIS A 97 30.16 18.79 6.51
CA HIS A 97 28.84 19.27 6.95
C HIS A 97 27.78 19.18 5.84
N LEU A 98 28.12 19.56 4.59
CA LEU A 98 27.22 19.43 3.45
C LEU A 98 26.88 17.95 3.21
N LEU A 99 27.90 17.08 3.12
CA LEU A 99 27.72 15.65 2.88
C LEU A 99 26.82 15.02 3.93
N ARG A 100 26.98 15.39 5.20
CA ARG A 100 26.14 14.90 6.30
C ARG A 100 24.68 15.35 6.18
N ARG A 101 24.41 16.60 5.78
CA ARG A 101 23.02 17.05 5.54
C ARG A 101 22.40 16.33 4.33
N LEU A 102 23.16 16.12 3.25
CA LEU A 102 22.73 15.33 2.09
C LEU A 102 22.46 13.88 2.47
N GLU A 103 23.32 13.29 3.29
CA GLU A 103 23.17 11.94 3.82
C GLU A 103 21.84 11.79 4.57
N TYR A 104 21.54 12.69 5.51
CA TYR A 104 20.30 12.67 6.28
C TYR A 104 19.06 12.81 5.38
N MET A 105 19.07 13.81 4.50
CA MET A 105 17.95 14.10 3.59
C MET A 105 17.76 13.00 2.54
N SER A 106 18.81 12.28 2.14
CA SER A 106 18.73 11.22 1.13
C SER A 106 17.74 10.11 1.53
N LEU A 107 17.65 9.79 2.83
CA LEU A 107 16.75 8.76 3.36
C LEU A 107 15.28 9.10 3.12
N PHE A 108 14.94 10.38 2.97
CA PHE A 108 13.61 10.79 2.54
C PHE A 108 13.28 10.19 1.16
N PHE A 109 14.17 10.37 0.18
CA PHE A 109 13.94 9.91 -1.20
C PHE A 109 14.07 8.39 -1.34
N VAL A 110 15.02 7.78 -0.63
CA VAL A 110 15.13 6.31 -0.54
C VAL A 110 13.81 5.74 -0.06
N THR A 111 13.26 6.26 1.04
CA THR A 111 11.97 5.81 1.61
C THR A 111 10.80 6.01 0.65
N LEU A 112 10.75 7.13 -0.08
CA LEU A 112 9.71 7.39 -1.08
C LEU A 112 9.66 6.37 -2.22
N ASP A 113 10.83 5.83 -2.60
CA ASP A 113 10.94 4.82 -3.66
C ASP A 113 10.85 3.38 -3.13
N SER A 114 11.02 3.18 -1.82
CA SER A 114 10.84 1.89 -1.15
C SER A 114 9.38 1.48 -0.93
N ILE A 115 8.44 2.43 -0.92
CA ILE A 115 7.02 2.20 -0.63
C ILE A 115 6.17 2.34 -1.92
N TYR A 116 5.43 1.29 -2.26
CA TYR A 116 4.73 1.17 -3.55
C TYR A 116 3.21 1.27 -3.42
N ASP A 117 2.65 0.58 -2.44
CA ASP A 117 1.21 0.56 -2.16
C ASP A 117 0.88 1.12 -0.77
N GLN A 118 -0.35 1.52 -0.57
CA GLN A 118 -0.90 1.95 0.71
C GLN A 118 -0.80 0.85 1.78
N ASN A 119 -0.88 -0.42 1.36
CA ASN A 119 -0.68 -1.55 2.27
C ASN A 119 0.76 -1.64 2.79
N ASP A 120 1.74 -1.12 2.04
CA ASP A 120 3.15 -1.15 2.45
C ASP A 120 3.44 -0.19 3.61
N LEU A 121 2.57 0.80 3.87
CA LEU A 121 2.72 1.75 4.99
C LEU A 121 2.67 1.07 6.37
N LYS A 122 2.21 -0.18 6.44
CA LYS A 122 2.21 -0.97 7.68
C LYS A 122 3.59 -1.52 8.04
N TYR A 123 4.46 -1.78 7.05
CA TYR A 123 5.77 -2.39 7.32
C TYR A 123 6.68 -1.48 8.15
N PRO A 124 6.83 -0.16 7.85
CA PRO A 124 7.64 0.72 8.69
C PRO A 124 7.20 0.72 10.15
N LEU A 125 5.90 0.66 10.44
CA LEU A 125 5.38 0.57 11.81
C LEU A 125 5.80 -0.73 12.50
N ILE A 126 5.76 -1.87 11.80
CA ILE A 126 6.17 -3.16 12.35
C ILE A 126 7.66 -3.13 12.69
N PHE A 127 8.51 -2.73 11.74
CA PHE A 127 9.96 -2.68 11.96
C PHE A 127 10.35 -1.63 13.00
N LEU A 128 9.66 -0.49 13.05
CA LEU A 128 9.85 0.51 14.11
C LEU A 128 9.50 -0.09 15.48
N SER A 129 8.40 -0.84 15.57
CA SER A 129 8.00 -1.51 16.83
C SER A 129 9.04 -2.54 17.29
N ILE A 130 9.59 -3.32 16.35
CA ILE A 130 10.66 -4.29 16.64
C ILE A 130 11.93 -3.57 17.09
N ALA A 131 12.33 -2.52 16.37
CA ALA A 131 13.49 -1.71 16.73
C ALA A 131 13.35 -1.14 18.14
N THR A 132 12.20 -0.56 18.47
CA THR A 132 11.92 0.00 19.79
C THR A 132 12.02 -1.06 20.88
N PHE A 133 11.44 -2.24 20.69
CA PHE A 133 11.55 -3.33 21.66
C PHE A 133 13.01 -3.67 22.00
N PHE A 134 13.88 -3.75 21.00
CA PHE A 134 15.30 -4.05 21.23
C PHE A 134 16.09 -2.85 21.79
N VAL A 135 15.74 -1.62 21.43
CA VAL A 135 16.27 -0.40 22.07
C VAL A 135 15.95 -0.40 23.57
N ASP A 136 14.71 -0.73 23.93
CA ASP A 136 14.25 -0.80 25.31
C ASP A 136 14.93 -1.94 26.06
N LEU A 137 15.02 -3.12 25.44
CA LEU A 137 15.71 -4.28 26.03
C LEU A 137 17.17 -3.95 26.35
N TYR A 138 17.87 -3.29 25.43
CA TYR A 138 19.25 -2.86 25.65
C TYR A 138 19.33 -1.79 26.75
N GLY A 139 18.41 -0.82 26.77
CA GLY A 139 18.34 0.22 27.81
C GLY A 139 18.08 -0.35 29.21
N TYR A 140 17.18 -1.33 29.34
CA TYR A 140 16.98 -2.07 30.59
C TYR A 140 18.21 -2.91 30.96
N GLY A 141 18.88 -3.52 29.98
CA GLY A 141 20.12 -4.25 30.22
C GLY A 141 21.25 -3.34 30.73
N GLN A 142 21.33 -2.09 30.27
CA GLN A 142 22.27 -1.11 30.83
C GLN A 142 21.98 -0.81 32.29
N LYS A 143 20.70 -0.66 32.65
CA LYS A 143 20.27 -0.31 34.00
C LYS A 143 20.38 -1.47 35.00
N TYR A 144 20.03 -2.69 34.59
CA TYR A 144 19.85 -3.82 35.50
C TYR A 144 20.92 -4.90 35.40
N ILE A 145 21.64 -4.97 34.28
CA ILE A 145 22.64 -6.04 33.99
C ILE A 145 23.98 -5.43 33.58
N SER A 146 24.16 -4.12 33.77
CA SER A 146 25.39 -3.38 33.49
C SER A 146 25.94 -3.56 32.06
N LEU A 147 25.05 -3.65 31.06
CA LEU A 147 25.46 -3.60 29.66
C LEU A 147 26.22 -2.30 29.35
N PRO A 148 27.15 -2.31 28.38
CA PRO A 148 27.99 -1.15 28.10
C PRO A 148 27.20 0.04 27.56
N VAL A 149 27.62 1.23 28.01
CA VAL A 149 27.20 2.54 27.55
C VAL A 149 28.28 3.09 26.63
N ILE A 150 27.90 3.44 25.40
CA ILE A 150 28.80 4.03 24.41
C ILE A 150 28.28 5.44 24.12
N SER A 151 28.77 6.39 24.91
CA SER A 151 28.42 7.80 24.78
C SER A 151 29.32 8.47 23.76
N THR A 152 28.82 9.47 23.05
CA THR A 152 29.66 10.36 22.21
C THR A 152 29.32 11.83 22.47
N MET A 153 28.92 12.17 23.70
CA MET A 153 28.45 13.52 24.05
C MET A 153 29.57 14.56 24.22
N ASN A 154 30.81 14.14 24.44
CA ASN A 154 31.96 15.03 24.59
C ASN A 154 33.18 14.47 23.84
N GLU A 155 34.25 15.25 23.78
CA GLU A 155 35.49 14.90 23.10
C GLU A 155 36.07 13.56 23.59
N GLU A 156 36.12 13.32 24.90
CA GLU A 156 36.69 12.09 25.45
C GLU A 156 35.84 10.85 25.14
N PHE A 157 34.52 10.94 25.30
CA PHE A 157 33.61 9.84 25.01
C PHE A 157 33.45 9.60 23.51
N SER A 158 33.68 10.62 22.66
CA SER A 158 33.64 10.48 21.20
C SER A 158 34.62 9.42 20.67
N LYS A 159 35.63 9.06 21.46
CA LYS A 159 36.61 7.98 21.19
C LYS A 159 36.01 6.57 21.28
N GLY A 160 34.73 6.42 21.64
CA GLY A 160 34.02 5.14 21.63
C GLY A 160 34.30 4.26 22.84
N GLN A 161 34.55 4.86 24.00
CA GLN A 161 34.84 4.15 25.24
C GLN A 161 33.63 3.31 25.71
N LEU A 162 33.91 2.11 26.19
CA LEU A 162 32.92 1.24 26.83
C LEU A 162 32.79 1.64 28.30
N LEU A 163 31.70 2.34 28.63
CA LEU A 163 31.40 2.78 29.99
C LEU A 163 30.38 1.84 30.64
N THR A 164 30.37 1.75 31.95
CA THR A 164 29.29 1.09 32.71
C THR A 164 28.44 2.14 33.41
N MET A 165 27.13 1.90 33.55
CA MET A 165 26.29 2.82 34.30
C MET A 165 26.72 2.87 35.78
N ASN A 166 26.95 4.08 36.29
CA ASN A 166 27.02 4.37 37.72
C ASN A 166 25.68 4.95 38.21
N THR A 167 25.55 5.22 39.51
CA THR A 167 24.34 5.76 40.15
C THR A 167 23.85 7.09 39.57
N TRP A 168 24.70 7.85 38.87
CA TRP A 168 24.40 9.18 38.30
C TRP A 168 24.19 9.19 36.79
N THR A 169 24.63 8.15 36.09
CA THR A 169 24.44 8.02 34.64
C THR A 169 22.99 7.69 34.31
N ARG A 170 22.50 8.24 33.20
CA ARG A 170 21.13 7.99 32.72
C ARG A 170 21.14 7.04 31.54
N ILE A 171 20.01 6.35 31.34
CA ILE A 171 19.86 5.42 30.23
C ILE A 171 20.03 6.18 28.91
N SER A 172 20.94 5.70 28.07
CA SER A 172 21.17 6.18 26.71
C SER A 172 20.96 5.09 25.65
N SER A 173 20.81 3.83 26.08
CA SER A 173 20.74 2.66 25.22
C SER A 173 21.90 2.69 24.22
N THR A 174 21.62 2.58 22.93
CA THR A 174 22.61 2.62 21.85
C THR A 174 22.88 4.05 21.33
N PHE A 175 22.23 5.08 21.88
CA PHE A 175 22.29 6.46 21.40
C PHE A 175 23.53 7.19 21.95
N ALA A 176 23.90 8.34 21.37
CA ALA A 176 25.08 9.08 21.84
C ALA A 176 24.92 9.57 23.28
N GLY A 177 23.68 9.75 23.74
CA GLY A 177 23.36 10.29 25.05
C GLY A 177 21.91 10.07 25.42
N HIS A 178 21.57 10.39 26.66
CA HIS A 178 20.22 10.23 27.20
C HIS A 178 19.20 11.20 26.56
N TYR A 179 19.62 12.41 26.15
CA TYR A 179 18.76 13.35 25.44
C TYR A 179 18.40 12.89 24.02
N ASP A 180 19.36 12.32 23.27
CA ASP A 180 19.10 11.70 21.95
C ASP A 180 18.04 10.58 22.06
N LEU A 181 18.22 9.69 23.04
CA LEU A 181 17.25 8.61 23.30
C LEU A 181 15.89 9.17 23.69
N ALA A 182 15.85 10.19 24.55
CA ALA A 182 14.59 10.81 24.97
C ALA A 182 13.83 11.44 23.81
N ALA A 183 14.53 12.17 22.94
CA ALA A 183 13.95 12.76 21.73
C ALA A 183 13.40 11.68 20.78
N TYR A 184 14.15 10.60 20.55
CA TYR A 184 13.69 9.45 19.77
C TYR A 184 12.43 8.82 20.37
N MET A 185 12.47 8.46 21.65
CA MET A 185 11.36 7.79 22.34
C MET A 185 10.10 8.67 22.38
N SER A 186 10.25 9.99 22.57
CA SER A 186 9.11 10.92 22.58
C SER A 186 8.31 10.87 21.27
N VAL A 187 8.97 10.76 20.13
CA VAL A 187 8.30 10.67 18.81
C VAL A 187 7.70 9.29 18.60
N VAL A 188 8.47 8.24 18.89
CA VAL A 188 8.07 6.85 18.64
C VAL A 188 6.89 6.42 19.52
N LEU A 189 6.85 6.84 20.78
CA LEU A 189 5.74 6.55 21.69
C LEU A 189 4.44 7.24 21.26
N VAL A 190 4.50 8.43 20.64
CA VAL A 190 3.31 9.07 20.02
C VAL A 190 2.77 8.18 18.89
N ILE A 191 3.64 7.69 18.02
CA ILE A 191 3.26 6.84 16.90
C ILE A 191 2.65 5.52 17.40
N ILE A 192 3.35 4.79 18.26
CA ILE A 192 2.91 3.47 18.78
C ILE A 192 1.61 3.61 19.57
N GLY A 193 1.53 4.58 20.49
CA GLY A 193 0.34 4.80 21.32
C GLY A 193 -0.91 5.12 20.50
N SER A 194 -0.77 5.98 19.48
CA SER A 194 -1.89 6.33 18.60
C SER A 194 -2.36 5.16 17.73
N PHE A 195 -1.45 4.34 17.20
CA PHE A 195 -1.83 3.13 16.47
C PHE A 195 -2.45 2.06 17.37
N ALA A 196 -2.01 1.93 18.62
CA ALA A 196 -2.57 1.01 19.60
C ALA A 196 -4.06 1.29 19.82
N VAL A 197 -4.41 2.57 20.03
CA VAL A 197 -5.80 3.01 20.23
C VAL A 197 -6.64 2.90 18.96
N LEU A 198 -6.06 3.18 17.79
CA LEU A 198 -6.75 3.14 16.50
C LEU A 198 -7.03 1.71 16.00
N SER A 199 -6.19 0.73 16.37
CA SER A 199 -6.28 -0.64 15.87
C SER A 199 -7.63 -1.29 16.18
N LYS A 200 -8.22 -1.95 15.18
CA LYS A 200 -9.43 -2.77 15.32
C LYS A 200 -9.13 -4.24 15.61
N ASN A 201 -7.93 -4.71 15.29
CA ASN A 201 -7.51 -6.08 15.58
C ASN A 201 -7.04 -6.16 17.04
N ILE A 202 -7.68 -7.03 17.83
CA ILE A 202 -7.40 -7.16 19.26
C ILE A 202 -5.96 -7.59 19.55
N TYR A 203 -5.40 -8.52 18.77
CA TYR A 203 -4.02 -8.99 18.95
C TYR A 203 -3.01 -7.88 18.66
N ALA A 204 -3.17 -7.19 17.52
CA ALA A 204 -2.30 -6.08 17.17
C ALA A 204 -2.40 -4.93 18.19
N LYS A 205 -3.61 -4.67 18.71
CA LYS A 205 -3.82 -3.68 19.78
C LYS A 205 -3.07 -4.06 21.04
N LEU A 206 -3.23 -5.29 21.53
CA LEU A 206 -2.57 -5.77 22.75
C LEU A 206 -1.05 -5.70 22.63
N VAL A 207 -0.48 -6.16 21.50
CA VAL A 207 0.97 -6.09 21.26
C VAL A 207 1.48 -4.65 21.31
N LEU A 208 0.78 -3.70 20.67
CA LEU A 208 1.20 -2.29 20.68
C LEU A 208 1.03 -1.63 22.05
N ILE A 209 -0.01 -1.98 22.82
CA ILE A 209 -0.20 -1.48 24.19
C ILE A 209 0.91 -2.01 25.11
N LEU A 210 1.21 -3.32 25.05
CA LEU A 210 2.27 -3.93 25.84
C LEU A 210 3.63 -3.33 25.51
N LEU A 211 3.92 -3.15 24.22
CA LEU A 211 5.14 -2.47 23.79
C LEU A 211 5.18 -1.04 24.34
N TRP A 212 4.11 -0.26 24.19
CA TRP A 212 4.07 1.12 24.70
C TRP A 212 4.30 1.20 26.22
N LEU A 213 3.69 0.30 27.00
CA LEU A 213 3.89 0.20 28.45
C LEU A 213 5.31 -0.23 28.82
N PHE A 214 5.93 -1.08 28.01
CA PHE A 214 7.33 -1.50 28.19
C PHE A 214 8.32 -0.39 27.85
N SER A 215 8.01 0.41 26.82
CA SER A 215 8.84 1.50 26.31
C SER A 215 8.74 2.79 27.13
N PHE A 216 7.57 3.12 27.67
CA PHE A 216 7.34 4.39 28.37
C PHE A 216 8.29 4.62 29.57
N PRO A 217 8.57 3.64 30.45
CA PRO A 217 9.51 3.82 31.55
C PRO A 217 10.96 4.11 31.12
N ILE A 218 11.36 3.69 29.91
CA ILE A 218 12.67 4.06 29.32
C ILE A 218 12.72 5.56 29.08
N LEU A 219 11.67 6.16 28.49
CA LEU A 219 11.58 7.62 28.31
C LEU A 219 11.70 8.34 29.66
N THR A 220 10.96 7.92 30.69
CA THR A 220 11.04 8.54 32.02
C THR A 220 12.45 8.41 32.62
N SER A 221 13.10 7.25 32.44
CA SER A 221 14.45 6.98 32.95
C SER A 221 15.56 7.78 32.26
N THR A 222 15.26 8.48 31.17
CA THR A 222 16.20 9.46 30.58
C THR A 222 16.26 10.77 31.37
N ALA A 223 15.29 11.04 32.25
CA ALA A 223 15.09 12.29 33.00
C ALA A 223 15.16 13.57 32.13
N SER A 224 14.72 13.49 30.86
CA SER A 224 14.59 14.62 29.95
C SER A 224 13.23 15.31 30.11
N ARG A 225 13.21 16.48 30.75
CA ARG A 225 11.99 17.29 30.94
C ARG A 225 11.37 17.69 29.60
N VAL A 226 12.20 18.21 28.69
CA VAL A 226 11.78 18.71 27.37
C VAL A 226 11.08 17.60 26.58
N SER A 227 11.69 16.43 26.51
CA SER A 227 11.14 15.31 25.72
C SER A 227 9.87 14.72 26.32
N ILE A 228 9.71 14.74 27.64
CA ILE A 228 8.48 14.29 28.31
C ILE A 228 7.33 15.26 28.05
N PHE A 229 7.55 16.58 28.12
CA PHE A 229 6.52 17.56 27.78
C PHE A 229 6.18 17.56 26.28
N ALA A 230 7.19 17.43 25.41
CA ALA A 230 6.98 17.30 23.97
C ALA A 230 6.19 16.02 23.63
N PHE A 231 6.48 14.91 24.31
CA PHE A 231 5.71 13.67 24.22
C PHE A 231 4.26 13.88 24.68
N TRP A 232 4.06 14.48 25.85
CA TRP A 232 2.73 14.67 26.43
C TRP A 232 1.84 15.55 25.54
N GLY A 233 2.35 16.68 25.05
CA GLY A 233 1.64 17.51 24.08
C GLY A 233 1.35 16.78 22.76
N GLY A 234 2.33 16.02 22.26
CA GLY A 234 2.21 15.22 21.05
C GLY A 234 1.13 14.15 21.10
N ILE A 235 1.09 13.35 22.18
CA ILE A 235 0.10 12.27 22.32
C ILE A 235 -1.31 12.84 22.51
N ILE A 236 -1.46 13.95 23.24
CA ILE A 236 -2.73 14.68 23.37
C ILE A 236 -3.21 15.14 22.00
N LEU A 237 -2.35 15.84 21.25
CA LEU A 237 -2.68 16.32 19.90
C LEU A 237 -3.08 15.15 19.00
N SER A 238 -2.33 14.04 19.04
CA SER A 238 -2.63 12.85 18.24
C SER A 238 -4.01 12.29 18.56
N PHE A 239 -4.36 12.11 19.85
CA PHE A 239 -5.67 11.61 20.28
C PHE A 239 -6.83 12.53 19.92
N ILE A 240 -6.63 13.86 19.97
CA ILE A 240 -7.61 14.83 19.50
C ILE A 240 -7.85 14.64 17.99
N LEU A 241 -6.77 14.62 17.18
CA LEU A 241 -6.86 14.53 15.73
C LEU A 241 -7.49 13.22 15.24
N ILE A 242 -7.18 12.08 15.88
CA ILE A 242 -7.79 10.79 15.54
C ILE A 242 -9.18 10.58 16.18
N LYS A 243 -9.71 11.58 16.91
CA LYS A 243 -11.03 11.57 17.57
C LYS A 243 -11.16 10.48 18.65
N LYS A 244 -10.10 10.29 19.45
CA LYS A 244 -10.00 9.31 20.55
C LYS A 244 -9.71 9.98 21.90
N ILE A 245 -10.42 11.07 22.17
CA ILE A 245 -10.24 11.96 23.33
C ILE A 245 -10.31 11.23 24.68
N ILE A 246 -11.11 10.17 24.80
CA ILE A 246 -11.25 9.37 26.03
C ILE A 246 -9.89 8.81 26.53
N TRP A 247 -8.94 8.55 25.62
CA TRP A 247 -7.62 8.02 25.98
C TRP A 247 -6.66 9.07 26.55
N ILE A 248 -6.99 10.36 26.47
CA ILE A 248 -6.17 11.44 27.01
C ILE A 248 -6.04 11.33 28.53
N PHE A 249 -7.16 11.06 29.22
CA PHE A 249 -7.19 10.98 30.69
C PHE A 249 -6.28 9.87 31.25
N PRO A 250 -6.43 8.58 30.87
CA PRO A 250 -5.60 7.51 31.44
C PRO A 250 -4.11 7.67 31.10
N VAL A 251 -3.78 8.12 29.87
CA VAL A 251 -2.38 8.34 29.48
C VAL A 251 -1.77 9.52 30.23
N SER A 252 -2.51 10.63 30.38
CA SER A 252 -2.01 11.79 31.13
C SER A 252 -1.82 11.48 32.61
N LEU A 253 -2.75 10.72 33.21
CA LEU A 253 -2.62 10.28 34.60
C LEU A 253 -1.36 9.42 34.80
N LEU A 254 -1.08 8.51 33.87
CA LEU A 254 0.12 7.68 33.90
C LEU A 254 1.41 8.50 33.75
N ILE A 255 1.41 9.52 32.88
CA ILE A 255 2.53 10.46 32.73
C ILE A 255 2.77 11.23 34.02
N ILE A 256 1.72 11.82 34.59
CA ILE A 256 1.79 12.57 35.85
C ILE A 256 2.31 11.69 36.99
N PHE A 257 1.74 10.50 37.15
CA PHE A 257 2.21 9.51 38.13
C PHE A 257 3.69 9.17 37.96
N SER A 258 4.13 8.96 36.71
CA SER A 258 5.53 8.65 36.41
C SER A 258 6.49 9.81 36.66
N ILE A 259 6.03 11.07 36.54
CA ILE A 259 6.84 12.25 36.87
C ILE A 259 7.11 12.30 38.38
N PHE A 260 6.09 12.06 39.20
CA PHE A 260 6.24 12.09 40.66
C PHE A 260 6.99 10.89 41.23
N ASN A 261 6.81 9.70 40.64
CA ASN A 261 7.42 8.47 41.16
C ASN A 261 8.91 8.29 40.76
N ASN A 262 9.41 9.04 39.78
CA ASN A 262 10.80 8.97 39.36
C ASN A 262 11.64 10.06 40.03
N GLY A 263 12.53 9.67 40.94
CA GLY A 263 13.36 10.59 41.74
C GLY A 263 14.16 11.58 40.90
N ASP A 264 14.87 11.12 39.86
CA ASP A 264 15.72 11.98 39.02
C ASP A 264 14.93 13.03 38.24
N LEU A 265 13.79 12.61 37.68
CA LEU A 265 12.95 13.50 36.90
C LEU A 265 12.22 14.51 37.80
N ASN A 266 11.71 14.06 38.95
CA ASN A 266 11.04 14.92 39.93
C ASN A 266 12.01 15.97 40.49
N GLN A 267 13.21 15.55 40.92
CA GLN A 267 14.25 16.46 41.41
C GLN A 267 14.60 17.53 40.37
N ARG A 268 14.80 17.14 39.10
CA ARG A 268 15.07 18.12 38.02
C ARG A 268 13.88 19.02 37.74
N LEU A 269 12.65 18.53 37.85
CA LEU A 269 11.47 19.35 37.63
C LEU A 269 11.37 20.43 38.72
N LEU A 270 11.52 20.05 39.98
CA LEU A 270 11.55 20.96 41.13
C LEU A 270 12.69 21.98 41.02
N ALA A 271 13.90 21.55 40.65
CA ALA A 271 15.07 22.40 40.40
C ALA A 271 14.85 23.48 39.33
N THR A 272 13.90 23.27 38.40
CA THR A 272 13.58 24.26 37.36
C THR A 272 12.93 25.52 37.94
N ILE A 273 12.12 25.37 38.99
CA ILE A 273 11.24 26.44 39.51
C ILE A 273 12.06 27.58 40.13
N PRO A 274 13.05 27.35 41.03
CA PRO A 274 13.93 28.41 41.55
C PRO A 274 14.86 29.02 40.49
N SER A 275 15.32 28.22 39.52
CA SER A 275 16.23 28.68 38.47
C SER A 275 15.59 29.71 37.52
N LEU A 276 14.28 29.58 37.26
CA LEU A 276 13.52 30.55 36.47
C LEU A 276 13.32 31.87 37.23
N THR A 277 13.07 31.83 38.56
CA THR A 277 12.89 33.04 39.37
C THR A 277 14.20 33.82 39.61
N ASN A 278 15.34 33.13 39.71
CA ASN A 278 16.64 33.78 39.86
C ASN A 278 17.21 34.39 38.56
N GLN A 279 16.79 33.90 37.38
CA GLN A 279 17.23 34.45 36.09
C GLN A 279 16.60 35.82 35.73
N PHE A 280 15.49 36.19 36.37
CA PHE A 280 14.80 37.48 36.14
C PHE A 280 15.03 38.51 37.25
N ARG A 281 15.87 38.22 38.25
CA ARG A 281 16.35 39.23 39.21
C ARG A 281 17.70 39.77 38.73
N PRO A 282 17.91 41.10 38.65
CA PRO A 282 19.24 41.64 38.42
C PRO A 282 20.15 41.17 39.56
N GLN A 283 21.20 40.43 39.21
CA GLN A 283 22.26 40.09 40.15
C GLN A 283 22.96 41.40 40.56
N THR A 284 22.80 41.80 41.81
CA THR A 284 23.71 42.77 42.44
C THR A 284 25.08 42.09 42.52
N THR A 285 26.00 42.52 41.66
CA THR A 285 27.42 42.18 41.75
C THR A 285 27.99 42.77 43.03
N SER A 286 28.09 41.97 44.10
CA SER A 286 29.08 42.23 45.13
C SER A 286 30.44 41.85 44.58
N VAL A 287 31.28 42.86 44.34
CA VAL A 287 32.69 42.67 43.99
C VAL A 287 33.37 41.96 45.17
N PRO A 288 33.97 40.76 44.99
CA PRO A 288 34.81 40.18 46.03
C PRO A 288 36.05 41.06 46.22
N GLN A 289 36.38 41.39 47.48
CA GLN A 289 37.65 42.05 47.80
C GLN A 289 38.83 41.20 47.30
N PRO A 290 39.89 41.82 46.76
CA PRO A 290 41.07 41.09 46.30
C PRO A 290 41.75 40.41 47.50
N THR A 291 41.78 39.09 47.48
CA THR A 291 42.65 38.28 48.34
C THR A 291 44.03 38.28 47.69
N SER A 292 45.08 38.62 48.44
CA SER A 292 46.46 38.65 47.96
C SER A 292 46.92 37.28 47.47
N THR A 293 47.19 37.17 46.19
CA THR A 293 47.86 36.02 45.57
C THR A 293 49.33 35.97 46.02
N PRO A 294 49.85 34.87 46.59
CA PRO A 294 51.29 34.72 46.80
C PRO A 294 52.00 34.53 45.46
N THR A 295 53.13 35.23 45.31
CA THR A 295 54.01 35.21 44.13
C THR A 295 54.57 33.79 43.87
N PRO A 296 54.39 33.20 42.68
CA PRO A 296 55.03 31.92 42.35
C PRO A 296 56.53 32.12 42.09
N GLN A 297 57.37 31.38 42.82
CA GLN A 297 58.80 31.22 42.53
C GLN A 297 59.00 30.38 41.26
N LEU A 298 59.83 30.87 40.35
CA LEU A 298 60.28 30.16 39.15
C LEU A 298 61.20 28.99 39.55
N THR A 299 60.79 27.76 39.21
CA THR A 299 61.70 26.61 39.12
C THR A 299 62.11 26.41 37.66
N PRO A 300 63.40 26.07 37.38
CA PRO A 300 63.88 25.96 36.00
C PRO A 300 63.35 24.71 35.29
N ILE A 301 62.95 24.92 34.03
CA ILE A 301 62.42 23.95 33.07
C ILE A 301 63.55 23.03 32.57
N PRO A 302 63.43 21.68 32.60
CA PRO A 302 64.30 20.79 31.82
C PRO A 302 63.92 20.83 30.33
N LEU A 303 64.91 20.79 29.43
CA LEU A 303 64.74 20.83 27.98
C LEU A 303 63.79 19.74 27.44
N PRO A 304 63.04 20.03 26.36
CA PRO A 304 62.10 19.08 25.77
C PRO A 304 62.82 17.96 25.01
N SER A 305 62.66 16.72 25.46
CA SER A 305 62.83 15.55 24.60
C SER A 305 61.66 15.48 23.61
N GLN A 306 61.96 15.25 22.33
CA GLN A 306 60.98 15.18 21.23
C GLN A 306 59.79 14.26 21.57
N PRO A 307 58.53 14.68 21.35
CA PRO A 307 57.39 13.79 21.48
C PRO A 307 57.42 12.76 20.34
N ILE A 308 57.51 11.49 20.71
CA ILE A 308 57.22 10.38 19.81
C ILE A 308 55.75 10.52 19.39
N ILE A 309 55.48 10.81 18.12
CA ILE A 309 54.13 10.76 17.55
C ILE A 309 53.76 9.28 17.45
N ALA A 310 53.17 8.75 18.52
CA ALA A 310 52.50 7.46 18.46
C ALA A 310 51.17 7.63 17.73
N ILE A 311 51.11 7.19 16.48
CA ILE A 311 49.85 6.95 15.78
C ILE A 311 49.21 5.74 16.48
N THR A 312 48.41 5.99 17.52
CA THR A 312 47.63 4.93 18.16
C THR A 312 46.34 4.74 17.37
N THR A 313 46.23 3.58 16.72
CA THR A 313 44.93 3.05 16.28
C THR A 313 44.01 2.93 17.51
N PRO A 314 42.76 3.42 17.47
CA PRO A 314 41.87 3.36 18.61
C PRO A 314 41.48 1.91 18.88
N VAL A 315 42.04 1.32 19.94
CA VAL A 315 41.59 0.04 20.50
C VAL A 315 40.59 0.36 21.62
N PRO A 316 39.39 -0.26 21.67
CA PRO A 316 38.45 -0.08 22.77
C PRO A 316 39.12 -0.49 24.08
N THR A 317 39.48 0.48 24.91
CA THR A 317 40.15 0.23 26.19
C THR A 317 39.11 0.30 27.30
N VAL A 318 39.00 -0.77 28.09
CA VAL A 318 38.07 -0.84 29.23
C VAL A 318 38.69 -0.11 30.42
N PHE A 319 38.17 1.06 30.78
CA PHE A 319 38.54 1.74 32.02
C PHE A 319 37.70 1.21 33.18
N ARG A 320 38.29 0.41 34.06
CA ARG A 320 37.72 0.09 35.38
C ARG A 320 38.17 1.16 36.36
N HIS A 321 37.23 1.92 36.91
CA HIS A 321 37.55 2.86 37.99
C HIS A 321 37.95 2.05 39.24
N GLY A 322 38.97 2.52 39.96
CA GLY A 322 39.38 1.96 41.27
C GLY A 322 38.29 2.07 42.33
N PRO A 323 38.53 1.58 43.56
CA PRO A 323 37.52 1.61 44.61
C PRO A 323 37.10 3.05 44.92
N VAL A 324 35.82 3.16 45.28
CA VAL A 324 35.03 4.37 45.52
C VAL A 324 35.72 5.29 46.53
N ASP A 325 36.40 6.33 46.05
CA ASP A 325 36.74 7.49 46.87
C ASP A 325 35.47 8.30 47.18
N GLU A 326 35.42 8.82 48.40
CA GLU A 326 34.31 9.51 49.04
C GLU A 326 33.73 10.64 48.16
N TYR A 327 32.52 10.43 47.67
CA TYR A 327 31.90 11.28 46.64
C TYR A 327 31.22 12.53 47.24
N LEU A 328 31.65 13.72 46.79
CA LEU A 328 30.89 14.96 46.98
C LEU A 328 29.56 14.89 46.19
N PRO A 329 28.40 15.17 46.82
CA PRO A 329 27.13 15.20 46.11
C PRO A 329 27.12 16.37 45.12
N ILE A 330 27.02 16.07 43.83
CA ILE A 330 26.77 17.09 42.80
C ILE A 330 25.32 17.53 42.95
N ASP A 331 25.12 18.77 43.39
CA ASP A 331 23.81 19.39 43.54
C ASP A 331 23.08 19.42 42.18
N ALA A 332 21.95 18.72 42.10
CA ALA A 332 21.10 18.68 40.91
C ALA A 332 20.57 20.08 40.55
N ASP A 333 20.40 20.96 41.55
CA ASP A 333 19.99 22.36 41.36
C ASP A 333 21.09 23.15 40.66
N ALA A 334 22.35 22.99 41.11
CA ALA A 334 23.51 23.59 40.45
C ALA A 334 23.69 23.09 39.01
N GLY A 335 23.47 21.80 38.73
CA GLY A 335 23.55 21.23 37.38
C GLY A 335 22.46 21.76 36.44
N VAL A 336 21.23 21.92 36.93
CA VAL A 336 20.11 22.47 36.16
C VAL A 336 20.32 23.97 35.91
N ALA A 337 20.65 24.74 36.94
CA ALA A 337 20.91 26.18 36.83
C ALA A 337 22.05 26.46 35.85
N ARG A 338 23.18 25.77 35.98
CA ARG A 338 24.34 25.90 35.08
C ARG A 338 24.00 25.58 33.63
N SER A 339 23.20 24.56 33.36
CA SER A 339 22.77 24.22 31.99
C SER A 339 21.86 25.28 31.36
N GLY A 340 20.97 25.88 32.16
CA GLY A 340 20.12 26.98 31.72
C GLY A 340 20.94 28.25 31.47
N GLU A 341 21.84 28.60 32.38
CA GLU A 341 22.72 29.76 32.25
C GLU A 341 23.62 29.68 31.02
N ILE A 342 24.23 28.53 30.73
CA ILE A 342 25.05 28.34 29.52
C ILE A 342 24.21 28.61 28.26
N ARG A 343 22.99 28.05 28.19
CA ARG A 343 22.11 28.25 27.03
C ARG A 343 21.69 29.70 26.85
N PHE A 344 21.10 30.31 27.89
CA PHE A 344 20.51 31.64 27.78
C PHE A 344 21.54 32.78 27.77
N ASN A 345 22.67 32.62 28.48
CA ASN A 345 23.67 33.68 28.60
C ASN A 345 24.83 33.56 27.59
N VAL A 346 25.07 32.36 27.03
CA VAL A 346 26.21 32.12 26.13
C VAL A 346 25.76 31.62 24.76
N GLU A 347 25.08 30.49 24.68
CA GLU A 347 24.81 29.79 23.41
C GLU A 347 23.80 30.54 22.53
N TRP A 348 22.64 30.91 23.10
CA TRP A 348 21.58 31.60 22.36
C TRP A 348 22.00 33.01 21.94
N PRO A 349 22.60 33.85 22.82
CA PRO A 349 23.14 35.14 22.39
C PRO A 349 24.20 35.02 21.30
N ARG A 350 25.05 33.98 21.33
CA ARG A 350 26.03 33.72 20.27
C ARG A 350 25.38 33.44 18.93
N ALA A 351 24.36 32.57 18.90
CA ALA A 351 23.62 32.28 17.67
C ALA A 351 22.89 33.52 17.13
N ILE A 352 22.31 34.34 18.01
CA ILE A 352 21.69 35.62 17.65
C ILE A 352 22.72 36.61 17.10
N ASN A 353 23.91 36.69 17.70
CA ASN A 353 24.98 37.55 17.23
C ASN A 353 25.51 37.09 15.86
N ALA A 354 25.62 35.78 15.63
CA ALA A 354 25.93 35.22 14.32
C ALA A 354 24.87 35.62 13.29
N PHE A 355 23.58 35.49 13.62
CA PHE A 355 22.49 35.94 12.74
C PHE A 355 22.57 37.43 12.40
N LYS A 356 22.88 38.29 13.39
CA LYS A 356 23.02 39.74 13.18
C LYS A 356 24.17 40.12 12.25
N LYS A 357 25.23 39.31 12.15
CA LYS A 357 26.35 39.57 11.22
C LYS A 357 25.92 39.51 9.75
N ASN A 358 24.98 38.63 9.42
CA ASN A 358 24.40 38.54 8.07
C ASN A 358 22.98 37.98 8.15
N ILE A 359 22.00 38.88 8.10
CA ILE A 359 20.59 38.53 8.27
C ILE A 359 20.08 37.62 7.14
N LEU A 360 20.55 37.83 5.90
CA LEU A 360 20.03 37.10 4.75
C LEU A 360 20.58 35.68 4.67
N LEU A 361 21.89 35.53 4.84
CA LEU A 361 22.63 34.29 4.53
C LEU A 361 23.25 33.63 5.77
N GLY A 362 23.27 34.30 6.92
CA GLY A 362 23.94 33.81 8.12
C GLY A 362 25.46 33.87 7.99
N THR A 363 26.15 33.26 8.95
CA THR A 363 27.62 33.22 9.01
C THR A 363 28.22 31.98 8.34
N GLY A 364 27.39 31.17 7.67
CA GLY A 364 27.74 29.91 7.02
C GLY A 364 27.53 28.68 7.92
N LEU A 365 27.44 27.50 7.29
CA LEU A 365 27.16 26.23 7.99
C LEU A 365 28.35 25.79 8.86
N GLY A 366 28.08 25.38 10.11
CA GLY A 366 29.11 24.95 11.04
C GLY A 366 29.96 26.10 11.61
N SER A 367 29.64 27.36 11.31
CA SER A 367 30.30 28.54 11.90
C SER A 367 30.06 28.66 13.41
N ILE A 368 28.95 28.08 13.88
CA ILE A 368 28.59 28.00 15.29
C ILE A 368 29.10 26.67 15.82
N THR A 369 30.39 26.62 16.14
CA THR A 369 31.13 25.40 16.51
C THR A 369 30.76 24.80 17.87
N LEU A 370 30.03 25.54 18.72
CA LEU A 370 29.55 25.07 20.02
C LEU A 370 28.13 24.50 19.89
N ALA A 371 27.78 23.52 20.74
CA ALA A 371 26.39 23.12 20.94
C ALA A 371 25.54 24.39 21.22
N THR A 372 24.46 24.56 20.47
CA THR A 372 23.53 25.69 20.64
C THR A 372 22.31 25.25 21.43
N ASP A 373 22.07 23.93 21.47
CA ASP A 373 20.91 23.29 22.07
C ASP A 373 19.60 23.99 21.65
N ASN A 374 19.52 24.40 20.39
CA ASN A 374 18.40 25.10 19.76
C ASN A 374 18.59 25.16 18.24
N ASP A 375 17.94 24.24 17.52
CA ASP A 375 18.10 24.09 16.07
C ASP A 375 17.57 25.31 15.29
N TYR A 376 16.59 26.03 15.85
CA TYR A 376 16.02 27.21 15.19
C TYR A 376 16.99 28.40 15.22
N LEU A 377 17.58 28.69 16.38
CA LEU A 377 18.57 29.75 16.52
C LEU A 377 19.86 29.41 15.77
N ARG A 378 20.28 28.14 15.80
CA ARG A 378 21.41 27.67 14.99
C ARG A 378 21.11 27.86 13.50
N SER A 379 19.95 27.42 13.02
CA SER A 379 19.56 27.58 11.61
C SER A 379 19.57 29.05 11.17
N LEU A 380 19.05 29.96 11.99
CA LEU A 380 19.11 31.40 11.73
C LEU A 380 20.54 31.93 11.72
N GLY A 381 21.38 31.55 12.70
CA GLY A 381 22.75 32.04 12.80
C GLY A 381 23.69 31.53 11.68
N GLU A 382 23.51 30.27 11.25
CA GLU A 382 24.32 29.63 10.21
C GLU A 382 23.86 29.97 8.80
N SER A 383 22.53 30.00 8.55
CA SER A 383 21.97 30.08 7.19
C SER A 383 21.08 31.30 6.93
N GLY A 384 20.93 32.17 7.94
CA GLY A 384 20.14 33.39 7.84
C GLY A 384 18.65 33.15 7.63
N ILE A 385 17.94 34.21 7.27
CA ILE A 385 16.51 34.17 6.96
C ILE A 385 16.22 33.25 5.75
N LEU A 386 17.09 33.23 4.74
CA LEU A 386 16.85 32.44 3.53
C LEU A 386 16.91 30.94 3.80
N GLY A 387 17.93 30.45 4.52
CA GLY A 387 18.02 29.04 4.88
C GLY A 387 16.93 28.61 5.87
N PHE A 388 16.64 29.46 6.86
CA PHE A 388 15.55 29.22 7.81
C PHE A 388 14.18 29.12 7.13
N PHE A 389 13.85 30.03 6.20
CA PHE A 389 12.61 29.95 5.43
C PHE A 389 12.58 28.77 4.48
N ALA A 390 13.70 28.41 3.85
CA ALA A 390 13.75 27.25 2.96
C ALA A 390 13.47 25.94 3.72
N PHE A 391 14.02 25.78 4.93
CA PHE A 391 13.70 24.65 5.80
C PHE A 391 12.25 24.71 6.31
N SER A 392 11.80 25.88 6.78
CA SER A 392 10.44 26.09 7.28
C SER A 392 9.37 25.90 6.19
N ALA A 393 9.68 26.17 4.93
CA ALA A 393 8.78 25.94 3.80
C ALA A 393 8.47 24.45 3.59
N ILE A 394 9.43 23.55 3.87
CA ILE A 394 9.19 22.11 3.89
C ILE A 394 8.13 21.80 4.94
N ILE A 395 8.30 22.26 6.18
CA ILE A 395 7.33 22.05 7.26
C ILE A 395 5.96 22.64 6.90
N GLY A 396 5.94 23.87 6.38
CA GLY A 396 4.73 24.57 5.94
C GLY A 396 3.93 23.79 4.90
N TYR A 397 4.60 23.12 3.96
CA TYR A 397 3.94 22.22 3.00
C TYR A 397 3.13 21.12 3.69
N PHE A 398 3.71 20.44 4.69
CA PHE A 398 3.04 19.37 5.42
C PHE A 398 1.87 19.89 6.26
N VAL A 399 2.04 21.04 6.93
CA VAL A 399 0.99 21.70 7.72
C VAL A 399 -0.21 22.05 6.84
N LEU A 400 0.01 22.74 5.71
CA LEU A 400 -1.06 23.18 4.80
C LEU A 400 -1.81 21.99 4.17
N LYS A 401 -1.10 20.92 3.80
CA LYS A 401 -1.71 19.70 3.26
C LYS A 401 -2.55 18.96 4.32
N THR A 402 -2.09 18.97 5.56
CA THR A 402 -2.77 18.28 6.68
C THR A 402 -3.99 19.02 7.16
N ALA A 403 -3.98 20.37 7.15
CA ALA A 403 -5.16 21.17 7.45
C ALA A 403 -6.38 20.73 6.64
N LYS A 404 -6.20 20.40 5.35
CA LYS A 404 -7.28 19.88 4.48
C LYS A 404 -7.86 18.54 4.95
N ILE A 405 -7.07 17.71 5.62
CA ILE A 405 -7.50 16.41 6.16
C ILE A 405 -8.22 16.58 7.50
N ILE A 406 -7.79 17.53 8.33
CA ILE A 406 -8.39 17.82 9.64
C ILE A 406 -9.86 18.23 9.47
N PHE A 407 -10.16 19.09 8.49
CA PHE A 407 -11.52 19.58 8.22
C PHE A 407 -12.39 18.61 7.40
N LYS A 408 -11.92 17.40 7.10
CA LYS A 408 -12.66 16.41 6.31
C LYS A 408 -13.77 15.76 7.15
N LYS A 409 -14.97 15.59 6.56
CA LYS A 409 -16.14 15.00 7.24
C LYS A 409 -15.91 13.54 7.67
N SER A 410 -15.13 12.78 6.90
CA SER A 410 -14.74 11.40 7.23
C SER A 410 -13.30 11.10 6.80
N ASN A 411 -12.56 10.42 7.68
CA ASN A 411 -11.15 10.08 7.49
C ASN A 411 -11.01 8.61 7.08
N THR A 412 -10.18 8.37 6.06
CA THR A 412 -9.74 7.04 5.64
C THR A 412 -8.61 6.54 6.54
N SER A 413 -8.23 5.26 6.43
CA SER A 413 -7.10 4.71 7.20
C SER A 413 -5.80 5.48 6.99
N ILE A 414 -5.57 6.03 5.80
CA ILE A 414 -4.35 6.79 5.46
C ILE A 414 -4.41 8.21 6.00
N ASP A 415 -5.60 8.81 6.00
CA ASP A 415 -5.80 10.12 6.63
C ASP A 415 -5.41 10.05 8.12
N TYR A 416 -5.73 8.96 8.82
CA TYR A 416 -5.28 8.78 10.21
C TYR A 416 -3.76 8.63 10.35
N ILE A 417 -3.08 7.93 9.43
CA ILE A 417 -1.61 7.84 9.41
C ILE A 417 -1.00 9.25 9.29
N ALA A 418 -1.52 10.07 8.37
CA ALA A 418 -1.07 11.45 8.18
C ALA A 418 -1.26 12.31 9.44
N LEU A 419 -2.39 12.16 10.14
CA LEU A 419 -2.67 12.89 11.39
C LEU A 419 -1.76 12.45 12.54
N ILE A 420 -1.44 11.16 12.66
CA ILE A 420 -0.50 10.65 13.66
C ILE A 420 0.92 11.19 13.38
N LEU A 421 1.35 11.17 12.12
CA LEU A 421 2.66 11.68 11.71
C LEU A 421 2.77 13.20 11.85
N PHE A 422 1.65 13.92 11.73
CA PHE A 422 1.60 15.35 12.05
C PHE A 422 1.87 15.61 13.54
N ALA A 423 1.24 14.85 14.44
CA ALA A 423 1.51 14.95 15.86
C ALA A 423 2.97 14.58 16.20
N ALA A 424 3.49 13.52 15.57
CA ALA A 424 4.89 13.12 15.71
C ALA A 424 5.87 14.20 15.22
N LEU A 425 5.57 14.88 14.11
CA LEU A 425 6.31 16.04 13.61
C LEU A 425 6.31 17.17 14.65
N THR A 426 5.15 17.52 15.22
CA THR A 426 5.08 18.57 16.25
C THR A 426 5.89 18.23 17.50
N THR A 427 5.90 16.96 17.93
CA THR A 427 6.75 16.49 19.04
C THR A 427 8.23 16.63 18.73
N HIS A 428 8.65 16.29 17.51
CA HIS A 428 10.04 16.42 17.09
C HIS A 428 10.47 17.90 17.08
N LEU A 429 9.64 18.77 16.49
CA LEU A 429 9.87 20.22 16.45
C LEU A 429 9.87 20.88 17.84
N ALA A 430 9.09 20.38 18.78
CA ALA A 430 9.12 20.84 20.17
C ALA A 430 10.45 20.48 20.87
N ASN A 431 11.00 19.30 20.60
CA ASN A 431 12.33 18.93 21.12
C ASN A 431 13.44 19.82 20.54
N ALA A 432 13.34 20.20 19.27
CA ALA A 432 14.31 21.04 18.55
C ALA A 432 14.55 22.44 19.16
N ILE A 433 13.70 22.87 20.10
CA ILE A 433 13.86 24.15 20.83
C ILE A 433 15.03 24.08 21.82
N PHE A 434 15.29 22.90 22.40
CA PHE A 434 16.22 22.74 23.53
C PHE A 434 17.21 21.56 23.37
N ILE A 435 17.14 20.84 22.24
CA ILE A 435 17.93 19.67 21.91
C ILE A 435 18.23 19.71 20.42
N ASP A 436 19.47 19.44 20.04
CA ASP A 436 19.95 19.43 18.64
C ASP A 436 19.51 18.16 17.87
N VAL A 437 18.19 17.97 17.74
CA VAL A 437 17.58 16.73 17.22
C VAL A 437 17.74 16.55 15.72
N LEU A 438 17.95 17.63 14.96
CA LEU A 438 18.17 17.60 13.51
C LEU A 438 19.62 17.27 13.13
N GLU A 439 20.56 17.41 14.06
CA GLU A 439 21.99 17.14 13.88
C GLU A 439 22.39 15.78 14.45
N ALA A 440 21.69 15.30 15.48
CA ALA A 440 21.86 13.98 16.06
C ALA A 440 21.44 12.88 15.08
N SER A 441 22.41 12.10 14.59
CA SER A 441 22.24 11.20 13.44
C SER A 441 21.02 10.26 13.55
N LYS A 442 20.86 9.55 14.67
CA LYS A 442 19.75 8.59 14.86
C LYS A 442 18.37 9.24 14.86
N THR A 443 18.23 10.43 15.44
CA THR A 443 16.96 11.18 15.45
C THR A 443 16.71 11.84 14.11
N ALA A 444 17.75 12.36 13.46
CA ALA A 444 17.68 12.99 12.15
C ALA A 444 17.32 11.99 11.03
N TYR A 445 17.91 10.79 11.03
CA TYR A 445 17.54 9.75 10.07
C TYR A 445 16.07 9.30 10.25
N LEU A 446 15.63 9.09 11.50
CA LEU A 446 14.23 8.76 11.79
C LEU A 446 13.30 9.87 11.27
N PHE A 447 13.66 11.14 11.50
CA PHE A 447 12.89 12.28 11.03
C PHE A 447 12.68 12.24 9.52
N TRP A 448 13.74 12.06 8.72
CA TRP A 448 13.60 12.04 7.26
C TRP A 448 12.86 10.81 6.73
N ILE A 449 13.03 9.63 7.34
CA ILE A 449 12.23 8.44 7.03
C ILE A 449 10.75 8.71 7.33
N MET A 450 10.45 9.26 8.51
CA MET A 450 9.09 9.61 8.95
C MET A 450 8.44 10.62 8.01
N MET A 451 9.16 11.67 7.62
CA MET A 451 8.67 12.71 6.71
C MET A 451 8.35 12.15 5.32
N ALA A 452 9.10 11.15 4.83
CA ALA A 452 8.80 10.49 3.56
C ALA A 452 7.51 9.67 3.63
N ILE A 453 7.33 8.90 4.71
CA ILE A 453 6.08 8.16 4.97
C ILE A 453 4.91 9.13 5.08
N TYR A 454 5.11 10.26 5.74
CA TYR A 454 4.10 11.31 5.87
C TYR A 454 3.75 11.92 4.51
N TYR A 455 4.74 12.17 3.65
CA TYR A 455 4.50 12.68 2.30
C TYR A 455 3.66 11.70 1.46
N LEU A 456 3.93 10.39 1.58
CA LEU A 456 3.16 9.34 0.92
C LEU A 456 1.73 9.25 1.46
N ALA A 457 1.53 9.47 2.77
CA ALA A 457 0.21 9.50 3.37
C ALA A 457 -0.60 10.72 2.90
N LEU A 458 0.04 11.88 2.73
CA LEU A 458 -0.59 13.11 2.22
C LEU A 458 -0.83 13.10 0.70
N ASN A 459 -0.01 12.35 -0.06
CA ASN A 459 -0.09 12.24 -1.51
C ASN A 459 -0.19 10.76 -1.92
N PRO A 460 -1.29 10.07 -1.58
CA PRO A 460 -1.44 8.66 -1.91
C PRO A 460 -1.33 8.45 -3.43
N LYS A 461 -0.33 7.67 -3.87
CA LYS A 461 -0.07 7.34 -5.30
C LYS A 461 -1.31 6.80 -6.04
N TYR A 462 -2.22 6.15 -5.31
CA TYR A 462 -3.45 5.59 -5.85
C TYR A 462 -4.65 6.04 -5.00
N LYS A 463 -5.31 7.12 -5.44
CA LYS A 463 -6.70 7.33 -5.02
C LYS A 463 -7.53 6.28 -5.74
N LYS A 464 -8.25 5.43 -4.99
CA LYS A 464 -9.22 4.52 -5.59
C LYS A 464 -10.26 5.34 -6.34
N ARG A 465 -10.63 4.90 -7.55
CA ARG A 465 -11.69 5.57 -8.29
C ARG A 465 -13.05 5.28 -7.72
N ASN A 466 -13.92 6.27 -7.67
CA ASN A 466 -15.33 6.02 -7.33
C ASN A 466 -16.07 5.56 -8.59
N ILE A 467 -16.48 4.30 -8.61
CA ILE A 467 -17.21 3.71 -9.74
C ILE A 467 -18.63 3.35 -9.30
N LEU A 468 -19.62 3.82 -10.06
CA LEU A 468 -20.99 3.33 -9.96
C LEU A 468 -21.17 2.16 -10.91
N MET A 469 -21.34 0.97 -10.37
CA MET A 469 -21.55 -0.25 -11.16
C MET A 469 -23.03 -0.64 -11.13
N ILE A 470 -23.61 -0.83 -12.30
CA ILE A 470 -25.02 -1.11 -12.50
C ILE A 470 -25.14 -2.48 -13.18
N THR A 471 -25.87 -3.40 -12.55
CA THR A 471 -26.01 -4.76 -13.09
C THR A 471 -27.47 -5.23 -13.06
N PRO A 472 -27.91 -6.06 -14.02
CA PRO A 472 -29.30 -6.54 -14.08
C PRO A 472 -29.61 -7.66 -13.06
N TYR A 473 -28.62 -8.06 -12.27
CA TYR A 473 -28.70 -9.15 -11.30
C TYR A 473 -27.65 -8.92 -10.21
N ILE A 474 -27.78 -9.61 -9.06
CA ILE A 474 -26.67 -9.75 -8.12
C ILE A 474 -25.55 -10.55 -8.79
N PRO A 475 -24.33 -10.00 -8.92
CA PRO A 475 -23.16 -10.74 -9.39
C PRO A 475 -22.82 -11.84 -8.38
N ARG A 476 -22.85 -13.10 -8.83
CA ARG A 476 -22.61 -14.27 -8.00
C ARG A 476 -22.05 -15.41 -8.83
N LEU A 477 -21.38 -16.33 -8.16
CA LEU A 477 -20.84 -17.52 -8.78
C LEU A 477 -21.97 -18.51 -9.12
N SER A 478 -21.69 -19.41 -10.07
CA SER A 478 -22.44 -20.63 -10.35
C SER A 478 -23.76 -20.49 -11.13
N VAL A 479 -24.33 -19.28 -11.30
CA VAL A 479 -25.66 -19.13 -11.93
C VAL A 479 -25.62 -18.98 -13.46
N SER A 480 -24.77 -18.09 -13.96
CA SER A 480 -24.62 -17.82 -15.39
C SER A 480 -23.23 -17.28 -15.69
N GLY A 481 -22.77 -17.46 -16.94
CA GLY A 481 -21.47 -16.94 -17.37
C GLY A 481 -21.37 -15.41 -17.24
N GLY A 482 -22.47 -14.68 -17.44
CA GLY A 482 -22.52 -13.24 -17.21
C GLY A 482 -22.36 -12.88 -15.73
N GLN A 483 -23.11 -13.51 -14.83
CA GLN A 483 -22.99 -13.29 -13.38
C GLN A 483 -21.60 -13.62 -12.84
N ASN A 484 -20.99 -14.70 -13.33
CA ASN A 484 -19.61 -15.05 -13.00
C ASN A 484 -18.66 -13.93 -13.43
N SER A 485 -18.78 -13.46 -14.68
CA SER A 485 -17.94 -12.40 -15.23
C SER A 485 -18.06 -11.11 -14.42
N SER A 486 -19.29 -10.65 -14.11
CA SER A 486 -19.53 -9.47 -13.27
C SER A 486 -18.95 -9.65 -11.85
N TYR A 487 -19.08 -10.84 -11.25
CA TYR A 487 -18.52 -11.12 -9.93
C TYR A 487 -17.00 -10.98 -9.93
N TYR A 488 -16.31 -11.59 -10.89
CA TYR A 488 -14.86 -11.50 -11.00
C TYR A 488 -14.38 -10.09 -11.38
N SER A 489 -15.10 -9.40 -12.26
CA SER A 489 -14.87 -7.99 -12.56
C SER A 489 -14.89 -7.14 -11.28
N ILE A 490 -15.94 -7.23 -10.47
CA ILE A 490 -16.02 -6.50 -9.20
C ILE A 490 -14.89 -6.89 -8.25
N LYS A 491 -14.65 -8.20 -8.07
CA LYS A 491 -13.61 -8.72 -7.19
C LYS A 491 -12.25 -8.12 -7.52
N TYR A 492 -11.80 -8.19 -8.77
CA TYR A 492 -10.46 -7.71 -9.15
C TYR A 492 -10.41 -6.18 -9.30
N LEU A 493 -11.49 -5.52 -9.74
CA LEU A 493 -11.57 -4.06 -9.78
C LEU A 493 -11.54 -3.42 -8.38
N SER A 494 -12.06 -4.08 -7.35
CA SER A 494 -12.13 -3.54 -5.97
C SER A 494 -10.77 -3.14 -5.39
N SER A 495 -9.68 -3.72 -5.91
CA SER A 495 -8.31 -3.39 -5.50
C SER A 495 -7.95 -1.93 -5.81
N LYS A 496 -8.42 -1.38 -6.94
CA LYS A 496 -8.12 -0.02 -7.41
C LYS A 496 -9.33 0.92 -7.44
N ASN A 497 -10.52 0.42 -7.10
CA ASN A 497 -11.77 1.16 -7.24
C ASN A 497 -12.65 1.00 -5.99
N ASP A 498 -13.27 2.10 -5.56
CA ASP A 498 -14.37 2.14 -4.60
C ASP A 498 -15.67 1.94 -5.38
N ILE A 499 -16.20 0.71 -5.33
CA ILE A 499 -17.37 0.31 -6.12
C ILE A 499 -18.65 0.50 -5.32
N THR A 500 -19.57 1.29 -5.84
CA THR A 500 -20.98 1.30 -5.44
C THR A 500 -21.77 0.47 -6.45
N LEU A 501 -22.30 -0.67 -6.02
CA LEU A 501 -23.09 -1.56 -6.86
C LEU A 501 -24.59 -1.25 -6.68
N ILE A 502 -25.30 -1.02 -7.78
CA ILE A 502 -26.77 -1.00 -7.81
C ILE A 502 -27.24 -2.13 -8.73
N CYS A 503 -28.00 -3.08 -8.19
CA CYS A 503 -28.39 -4.27 -8.94
C CYS A 503 -29.84 -4.69 -8.68
N PHE A 504 -30.46 -5.30 -9.68
CA PHE A 504 -31.75 -5.96 -9.51
C PHE A 504 -31.60 -7.32 -8.83
N SER A 505 -32.61 -7.75 -8.08
CA SER A 505 -32.68 -9.13 -7.62
C SER A 505 -34.09 -9.62 -7.30
N ARG A 506 -34.29 -10.94 -7.34
CA ARG A 506 -35.50 -11.61 -6.83
C ARG A 506 -35.27 -12.22 -5.45
N ASP A 507 -34.08 -12.76 -5.23
CA ASP A 507 -33.58 -13.31 -3.98
C ASP A 507 -32.41 -12.46 -3.43
N ARG A 508 -31.79 -12.87 -2.32
CA ARG A 508 -30.59 -12.21 -1.78
C ARG A 508 -29.35 -13.10 -1.79
N GLU A 509 -29.37 -14.18 -2.56
CA GLU A 509 -28.25 -15.11 -2.65
C GLU A 509 -27.03 -14.45 -3.33
N GLY A 510 -25.83 -14.80 -2.90
CA GLY A 510 -24.57 -14.19 -3.35
C GLY A 510 -24.31 -12.76 -2.84
N LEU A 511 -25.30 -12.11 -2.20
CA LEU A 511 -25.14 -10.74 -1.69
C LEU A 511 -24.03 -10.62 -0.64
N LYS A 512 -23.90 -11.62 0.24
CA LYS A 512 -22.86 -11.64 1.28
C LYS A 512 -21.46 -11.67 0.68
N ASP A 513 -21.28 -12.37 -0.43
CA ASP A 513 -19.96 -12.52 -1.07
C ASP A 513 -19.56 -11.29 -1.86
N ILE A 514 -20.49 -10.70 -2.62
CA ILE A 514 -20.18 -9.52 -3.42
C ILE A 514 -19.96 -8.27 -2.56
N LYS A 515 -20.66 -8.16 -1.41
CA LYS A 515 -20.49 -7.06 -0.45
C LYS A 515 -19.05 -6.89 0.05
N LYS A 516 -18.25 -7.97 0.08
CA LYS A 516 -16.84 -7.94 0.50
C LYS A 516 -15.97 -7.07 -0.42
N TYR A 517 -16.39 -6.88 -1.67
CA TYR A 517 -15.64 -6.19 -2.71
C TYR A 517 -16.23 -4.82 -3.09
N CYS A 518 -17.37 -4.45 -2.50
CA CYS A 518 -18.05 -3.19 -2.78
C CYS A 518 -18.04 -2.29 -1.54
N LYS A 519 -17.88 -0.98 -1.75
CA LYS A 519 -18.06 0.03 -0.71
C LYS A 519 -19.52 0.10 -0.26
N LYS A 520 -20.45 -0.03 -1.22
CA LYS A 520 -21.88 0.00 -0.99
C LYS A 520 -22.58 -0.91 -2.00
N VAL A 521 -23.61 -1.63 -1.56
CA VAL A 521 -24.45 -2.47 -2.44
C VAL A 521 -25.91 -2.11 -2.20
N ILE A 522 -26.60 -1.70 -3.26
CA ILE A 522 -28.02 -1.35 -3.26
C ILE A 522 -28.74 -2.38 -4.13
N VAL A 523 -29.59 -3.17 -3.49
CA VAL A 523 -30.39 -4.18 -4.17
C VAL A 523 -31.80 -3.65 -4.34
N VAL A 524 -32.29 -3.62 -5.57
CA VAL A 524 -33.67 -3.26 -5.88
C VAL A 524 -34.44 -4.51 -6.28
N GLN A 525 -35.61 -4.70 -5.68
CA GLN A 525 -36.40 -5.89 -5.91
C GLN A 525 -36.98 -5.89 -7.33
N ARG A 526 -36.89 -7.03 -8.00
CA ARG A 526 -37.39 -7.24 -9.36
C ARG A 526 -38.75 -7.94 -9.32
N GLY A 527 -39.76 -7.33 -9.91
CA GLY A 527 -41.10 -7.92 -10.04
C GLY A 527 -41.18 -9.14 -10.97
N LYS A 528 -42.39 -9.70 -11.09
CA LYS A 528 -42.70 -10.84 -11.98
C LYS A 528 -42.38 -10.49 -13.45
N THR A 529 -41.87 -11.43 -14.23
CA THR A 529 -41.56 -11.21 -15.66
C THR A 529 -42.85 -11.05 -16.47
N TRP A 530 -43.76 -12.01 -16.32
CA TRP A 530 -45.04 -12.09 -17.03
C TRP A 530 -46.12 -11.38 -16.25
N ASP A 531 -46.04 -10.05 -16.26
CA ASP A 531 -47.01 -9.16 -15.64
C ASP A 531 -47.84 -8.47 -16.73
N LEU A 532 -49.15 -8.40 -16.56
CA LEU A 532 -50.07 -7.88 -17.57
C LEU A 532 -49.73 -6.43 -17.94
N GLN A 533 -49.36 -5.60 -16.95
CA GLN A 533 -48.97 -4.21 -17.21
C GLN A 533 -47.72 -4.15 -18.08
N LYS A 534 -46.70 -4.99 -17.80
CA LYS A 534 -45.48 -5.05 -18.62
C LYS A 534 -45.72 -5.53 -20.04
N ILE A 535 -46.65 -6.48 -20.22
CA ILE A 535 -47.06 -6.96 -21.54
C ILE A 535 -47.73 -5.81 -22.31
N LEU A 536 -48.70 -5.12 -21.71
CA LEU A 536 -49.36 -3.97 -22.31
C LEU A 536 -48.37 -2.84 -22.63
N TYR A 537 -47.48 -2.48 -21.70
CA TYR A 537 -46.43 -1.49 -21.92
C TYR A 537 -45.47 -1.87 -23.04
N THR A 538 -45.24 -3.16 -23.27
CA THR A 538 -44.39 -3.61 -24.39
C THR A 538 -45.12 -3.56 -25.73
N GLY A 539 -46.41 -3.91 -25.72
CA GLY A 539 -47.28 -3.85 -26.90
C GLY A 539 -47.41 -2.42 -27.41
N PHE A 540 -47.87 -1.52 -26.53
CA PHE A 540 -48.15 -0.11 -26.86
C PHE A 540 -46.92 0.81 -26.73
N GLY A 541 -45.86 0.38 -26.06
CA GLY A 541 -44.65 1.18 -25.85
C GLY A 541 -43.56 0.97 -26.91
N THR A 542 -42.51 1.79 -26.79
CA THR A 542 -41.35 1.77 -27.69
C THR A 542 -40.29 0.75 -27.27
N TYR A 543 -40.26 0.34 -26.00
CA TYR A 543 -39.30 -0.62 -25.47
C TYR A 543 -39.70 -2.08 -25.74
N PRO A 544 -38.75 -2.96 -26.06
CA PRO A 544 -38.99 -4.40 -26.17
C PRO A 544 -39.22 -5.02 -24.79
N PHE A 545 -39.84 -6.20 -24.75
CA PHE A 545 -40.20 -6.89 -23.51
C PHE A 545 -39.01 -7.08 -22.55
N LEU A 546 -37.83 -7.38 -23.11
CA LEU A 546 -36.60 -7.53 -22.34
C LEU A 546 -36.28 -6.26 -21.56
N VAL A 547 -36.33 -5.10 -22.22
CA VAL A 547 -36.01 -3.80 -21.61
C VAL A 547 -37.10 -3.37 -20.62
N THR A 548 -38.37 -3.52 -20.98
CA THR A 548 -39.51 -3.22 -20.09
C THR A 548 -39.40 -3.96 -18.74
N ASN A 549 -38.84 -5.18 -18.75
CA ASN A 549 -38.62 -5.96 -17.54
C ASN A 549 -37.56 -5.41 -16.57
N TYR A 550 -36.74 -4.45 -17.00
CA TYR A 550 -35.71 -3.79 -16.19
C TYR A 550 -35.94 -2.29 -16.01
N ILE A 551 -37.04 -1.74 -16.51
CA ILE A 551 -37.44 -0.36 -16.21
C ILE A 551 -38.10 -0.34 -14.83
N SER A 552 -37.54 0.44 -13.89
CA SER A 552 -38.07 0.57 -12.54
C SER A 552 -37.87 1.99 -11.99
N LYS A 553 -38.94 2.56 -11.41
CA LYS A 553 -38.88 3.86 -10.72
C LYS A 553 -37.91 3.80 -9.53
N ASP A 554 -37.93 2.72 -8.76
CA ASP A 554 -37.05 2.55 -7.60
C ASP A 554 -35.59 2.44 -8.00
N PHE A 555 -35.31 1.71 -9.09
CA PHE A 555 -33.94 1.59 -9.62
C PHE A 555 -33.41 2.94 -10.10
N LYS A 556 -34.23 3.69 -10.85
CA LYS A 556 -33.90 5.04 -11.30
C LYS A 556 -33.70 6.01 -10.13
N ASN A 557 -34.54 5.92 -9.09
CA ASN A 557 -34.43 6.75 -7.89
C ASN A 557 -33.17 6.42 -7.08
N ALA A 558 -32.82 5.15 -6.94
CA ALA A 558 -31.58 4.71 -6.30
C ALA A 558 -30.34 5.27 -7.02
N ILE A 559 -30.28 5.16 -8.36
CA ILE A 559 -29.20 5.74 -9.17
C ILE A 559 -29.14 7.26 -8.96
N LYS A 560 -30.28 7.96 -9.08
CA LYS A 560 -30.36 9.42 -8.93
C LYS A 560 -29.92 9.88 -7.55
N LYS A 561 -30.24 9.12 -6.49
CA LYS A 561 -29.83 9.40 -5.12
C LYS A 561 -28.31 9.30 -4.97
N GLU A 562 -27.70 8.19 -5.41
CA GLU A 562 -26.24 8.02 -5.31
C GLU A 562 -25.49 9.09 -6.13
N LEU A 563 -25.96 9.41 -7.34
CA LEU A 563 -25.35 10.44 -8.17
C LEU A 563 -25.40 11.85 -7.55
N LYS A 564 -26.30 12.10 -6.59
CA LYS A 564 -26.37 13.35 -5.82
C LYS A 564 -25.50 13.31 -4.56
N GLU A 565 -25.46 12.17 -3.87
CA GLU A 565 -24.76 12.02 -2.58
C GLU A 565 -23.24 11.83 -2.75
N GLN A 566 -22.80 11.29 -3.88
CA GLN A 566 -21.42 10.92 -4.12
C GLN A 566 -20.95 11.37 -5.51
N THR A 567 -19.66 11.66 -5.63
CA THR A 567 -19.02 11.94 -6.92
C THR A 567 -18.45 10.64 -7.50
N PHE A 568 -18.90 10.30 -8.70
CA PHE A 568 -18.37 9.16 -9.47
C PHE A 568 -17.55 9.65 -10.65
N GLU A 569 -16.47 8.94 -10.92
CA GLU A 569 -15.61 9.22 -12.07
C GLU A 569 -16.08 8.50 -13.33
N LEU A 570 -16.79 7.39 -13.15
CA LEU A 570 -17.24 6.50 -14.21
C LEU A 570 -18.48 5.71 -13.77
N ILE A 571 -19.38 5.45 -14.73
CA ILE A 571 -20.49 4.52 -14.57
C ILE A 571 -20.17 3.28 -15.42
N HIS A 572 -20.18 2.11 -14.80
CA HIS A 572 -20.15 0.83 -15.49
C HIS A 572 -21.58 0.30 -15.53
N CYS A 573 -22.07 -0.08 -16.71
CA CYS A 573 -23.36 -0.75 -16.86
C CYS A 573 -23.18 -2.09 -17.57
N ASP A 574 -23.52 -3.18 -16.88
CA ASP A 574 -23.62 -4.50 -17.49
C ASP A 574 -24.90 -4.60 -18.31
N CYS A 575 -24.76 -5.02 -19.56
CA CYS A 575 -25.83 -5.16 -20.56
C CYS A 575 -26.54 -3.83 -20.89
N PHE A 576 -27.14 -3.73 -22.07
CA PHE A 576 -27.82 -2.49 -22.47
C PHE A 576 -29.19 -2.28 -21.80
N TYR A 577 -29.88 -3.34 -21.37
CA TYR A 577 -31.27 -3.24 -20.91
C TYR A 577 -31.51 -2.54 -19.56
N PRO A 578 -30.54 -2.37 -18.63
CA PRO A 578 -30.68 -1.50 -17.47
C PRO A 578 -30.46 0.00 -17.78
N MET A 579 -29.88 0.34 -18.94
CA MET A 579 -29.54 1.71 -19.34
C MET A 579 -30.69 2.72 -19.27
N PRO A 580 -31.96 2.40 -19.58
CA PRO A 580 -33.07 3.37 -19.48
C PRO A 580 -33.28 3.97 -18.07
N ASN A 581 -32.75 3.31 -17.03
CA ASN A 581 -32.86 3.79 -15.66
C ASN A 581 -31.78 4.81 -15.30
N ILE A 582 -30.73 4.96 -16.11
CA ILE A 582 -29.64 5.91 -15.86
C ILE A 582 -30.12 7.30 -16.30
N PRO A 583 -30.21 8.29 -15.39
CA PRO A 583 -30.56 9.65 -15.78
C PRO A 583 -29.46 10.27 -16.66
N LYS A 584 -29.80 11.29 -17.46
CA LYS A 584 -28.81 12.05 -18.22
C LYS A 584 -27.73 12.59 -17.27
N THR A 585 -26.46 12.35 -17.61
CA THR A 585 -25.32 12.71 -16.78
C THR A 585 -24.10 13.02 -17.65
N LYS A 586 -23.18 13.85 -17.11
CA LYS A 586 -21.87 14.13 -17.75
C LYS A 586 -20.81 13.08 -17.40
N ILE A 587 -21.11 12.17 -16.48
CA ILE A 587 -20.18 11.11 -16.06
C ILE A 587 -20.05 10.09 -17.20
N PRO A 588 -18.84 9.69 -17.60
CA PRO A 588 -18.65 8.74 -18.69
C PRO A 588 -19.27 7.38 -18.34
N ILE A 589 -20.09 6.84 -19.25
CA ILE A 589 -20.73 5.53 -19.12
C ILE A 589 -19.98 4.52 -19.99
N VAL A 590 -19.45 3.48 -19.36
CA VAL A 590 -18.91 2.30 -20.02
C VAL A 590 -19.98 1.22 -20.02
N LEU A 591 -20.47 0.89 -21.21
CA LEU A 591 -21.42 -0.19 -21.40
C LEU A 591 -20.65 -1.49 -21.66
N VAL A 592 -20.76 -2.46 -20.76
CA VAL A 592 -20.13 -3.77 -20.90
C VAL A 592 -21.18 -4.75 -21.38
N ASP A 593 -21.13 -5.06 -22.68
CA ASP A 593 -22.10 -5.95 -23.31
C ASP A 593 -21.49 -7.34 -23.47
N LEU A 594 -21.97 -8.25 -22.64
CA LEU A 594 -21.47 -9.62 -22.54
C LEU A 594 -21.97 -10.50 -23.70
N THR A 595 -23.12 -10.15 -24.27
CA THR A 595 -23.79 -10.88 -25.36
C THR A 595 -24.54 -9.86 -26.21
N ILE A 596 -24.44 -9.98 -27.54
CA ILE A 596 -25.30 -9.22 -28.45
C ILE A 596 -26.69 -9.87 -28.48
N GLU A 597 -27.62 -9.30 -27.73
CA GLU A 597 -28.92 -9.91 -27.44
C GLU A 597 -29.74 -10.05 -28.72
N TYR A 598 -29.83 -9.01 -29.55
CA TYR A 598 -30.63 -9.12 -30.79
C TYR A 598 -30.09 -10.19 -31.74
N ALA A 599 -28.78 -10.45 -31.77
CA ALA A 599 -28.20 -11.47 -32.63
C ALA A 599 -28.56 -12.88 -32.15
N VAL A 600 -28.57 -13.09 -30.83
CA VAL A 600 -29.06 -14.32 -30.22
C VAL A 600 -30.52 -14.57 -30.60
N TYR A 601 -31.39 -13.57 -30.44
CA TYR A 601 -32.81 -13.75 -30.76
C TYR A 601 -33.09 -13.80 -32.27
N GLN A 602 -32.31 -13.12 -33.12
CA GLN A 602 -32.50 -13.13 -34.56
C GLN A 602 -32.47 -14.55 -35.12
N HIS A 603 -31.56 -15.39 -34.64
CA HIS A 603 -31.40 -16.78 -35.10
C HIS A 603 -32.64 -17.66 -34.83
N TYR A 604 -33.43 -17.35 -33.80
CA TYR A 604 -34.58 -18.18 -33.38
C TYR A 604 -35.95 -17.57 -33.73
N VAL A 605 -35.99 -16.29 -34.13
CA VAL A 605 -37.20 -15.47 -34.10
C VAL A 605 -37.43 -14.74 -35.42
N GLU A 606 -36.93 -15.26 -36.54
CA GLU A 606 -37.09 -14.63 -37.87
C GLU A 606 -38.56 -14.33 -38.22
N THR A 607 -39.52 -14.98 -37.54
CA THR A 607 -40.96 -14.81 -37.70
C THR A 607 -41.65 -13.80 -36.75
N LEU A 608 -41.04 -13.31 -35.65
CA LEU A 608 -41.74 -12.38 -34.71
C LEU A 608 -41.30 -10.91 -34.86
N LYS A 609 -42.25 -9.97 -34.92
CA LYS A 609 -41.98 -8.52 -35.08
C LYS A 609 -41.15 -7.87 -33.95
N GLY A 610 -41.02 -8.50 -32.78
CA GLY A 610 -40.42 -7.92 -31.58
C GLY A 610 -38.90 -7.69 -31.62
N TRP A 611 -38.15 -8.45 -32.41
CA TRP A 611 -36.68 -8.35 -32.46
C TRP A 611 -36.20 -7.03 -33.09
N LYS A 612 -37.01 -6.40 -33.95
CA LYS A 612 -36.69 -5.09 -34.54
C LYS A 612 -36.62 -3.99 -33.47
N LYS A 613 -37.54 -3.98 -32.50
CA LYS A 613 -37.51 -3.06 -31.33
C LYS A 613 -36.25 -3.31 -30.48
N LEU A 614 -35.90 -4.57 -30.26
CA LEU A 614 -34.70 -4.96 -29.52
C LEU A 614 -33.43 -4.45 -30.18
N LYS A 615 -33.24 -4.76 -31.46
CA LYS A 615 -32.11 -4.31 -32.27
C LYS A 615 -31.98 -2.79 -32.32
N TYR A 616 -33.10 -2.07 -32.36
CA TYR A 616 -33.08 -0.60 -32.33
C TYR A 616 -32.49 -0.07 -31.02
N TRP A 617 -32.99 -0.52 -29.87
CA TRP A 617 -32.57 0.00 -28.57
C TRP A 617 -31.14 -0.39 -28.17
N GLU A 618 -30.72 -1.62 -28.50
CA GLU A 618 -29.34 -2.05 -28.27
C GLU A 618 -28.36 -1.16 -29.05
N LYS A 619 -28.63 -0.92 -30.34
CA LYS A 619 -27.86 0.02 -31.17
C LYS A 619 -27.90 1.45 -30.65
N TYR A 620 -29.04 1.90 -30.14
CA TYR A 620 -29.20 3.24 -29.57
C TYR A 620 -28.25 3.43 -28.39
N TYR A 621 -28.19 2.49 -27.45
CA TYR A 621 -27.31 2.61 -26.28
C TYR A 621 -25.83 2.43 -26.61
N TRP A 622 -25.47 1.60 -27.60
CA TRP A 622 -24.09 1.57 -28.11
C TRP A 622 -23.63 2.93 -28.66
N LYS A 623 -24.53 3.69 -29.28
CA LYS A 623 -24.20 5.04 -29.78
C LYS A 623 -24.15 6.09 -28.67
N ASN A 624 -24.97 5.95 -27.63
CA ASN A 624 -25.17 6.97 -26.59
C ASN A 624 -24.42 6.68 -25.27
N THR A 625 -23.22 6.08 -25.36
CA THR A 625 -22.33 5.80 -24.23
C THR A 625 -20.94 6.35 -24.50
N HIS A 626 -20.12 6.50 -23.46
CA HIS A 626 -18.75 6.97 -23.62
C HIS A 626 -17.93 5.96 -24.41
N THR A 627 -18.05 4.68 -24.07
CA THR A 627 -17.54 3.56 -24.87
C THR A 627 -18.33 2.29 -24.60
N VAL A 628 -18.20 1.32 -25.50
CA VAL A 628 -18.73 -0.04 -25.35
C VAL A 628 -17.56 -0.99 -25.22
N VAL A 629 -17.65 -1.89 -24.25
CA VAL A 629 -16.71 -3.00 -24.07
C VAL A 629 -17.42 -4.26 -24.57
N ALA A 630 -16.93 -4.78 -25.68
CA ALA A 630 -17.40 -6.00 -26.30
C ALA A 630 -16.64 -7.22 -25.73
N PHE A 631 -17.26 -8.39 -25.74
CA PHE A 631 -16.64 -9.58 -25.16
C PHE A 631 -15.63 -10.29 -26.10
N GLY A 632 -15.87 -10.16 -27.41
CA GLY A 632 -15.01 -10.72 -28.44
C GLY A 632 -14.63 -9.70 -29.52
N LYS A 633 -13.61 -10.04 -30.31
CA LYS A 633 -13.23 -9.23 -31.49
C LYS A 633 -14.32 -9.20 -32.56
N ASP A 634 -15.10 -10.27 -32.70
CA ASP A 634 -16.19 -10.32 -33.68
C ASP A 634 -17.34 -9.40 -33.27
N ASP A 635 -17.68 -9.39 -31.98
CA ASP A 635 -18.63 -8.43 -31.41
C ASP A 635 -18.13 -6.99 -31.56
N GLN A 636 -16.84 -6.74 -31.28
CA GLN A 636 -16.22 -5.43 -31.48
C GLN A 636 -16.35 -4.96 -32.93
N LYS A 637 -16.01 -5.82 -33.91
CA LYS A 637 -16.14 -5.50 -35.35
C LYS A 637 -17.58 -5.23 -35.72
N LEU A 638 -18.52 -6.04 -35.23
CA LEU A 638 -19.94 -5.88 -35.50
C LEU A 638 -20.48 -4.57 -34.93
N ILE A 639 -20.19 -4.28 -33.66
CA ILE A 639 -20.59 -3.04 -32.98
C ILE A 639 -19.94 -1.84 -33.69
N SER A 640 -18.65 -1.91 -34.00
CA SER A 640 -17.93 -0.85 -34.72
C SER A 640 -18.55 -0.58 -36.10
N LYS A 641 -18.82 -1.61 -36.90
CA LYS A 641 -19.48 -1.48 -38.21
C LYS A 641 -20.86 -0.84 -38.10
N ILE A 642 -21.66 -1.22 -37.10
CA ILE A 642 -23.03 -0.73 -36.91
C ILE A 642 -23.06 0.71 -36.38
N THR A 643 -22.15 1.04 -35.46
CA THR A 643 -22.12 2.34 -34.79
C THR A 643 -21.25 3.35 -35.51
N LYS A 644 -20.37 2.91 -36.41
CA LYS A 644 -19.27 3.68 -37.04
C LYS A 644 -18.29 4.25 -36.02
N ARG A 645 -18.12 3.58 -34.88
CA ARG A 645 -17.23 3.97 -33.79
C ARG A 645 -15.94 3.16 -33.80
N ASN A 646 -14.83 3.82 -33.45
CA ASN A 646 -13.49 3.20 -33.40
C ASN A 646 -12.98 3.02 -31.97
N ASP A 647 -13.72 3.49 -30.97
CA ASP A 647 -13.32 3.46 -29.56
C ASP A 647 -13.77 2.18 -28.82
N ILE A 648 -14.50 1.28 -29.49
CA ILE A 648 -15.03 0.03 -28.93
C ILE A 648 -13.87 -0.83 -28.42
N GLN A 649 -13.91 -1.21 -27.16
CA GLN A 649 -12.87 -2.01 -26.51
C GLN A 649 -13.27 -3.49 -26.43
N VAL A 650 -12.30 -4.36 -26.15
CA VAL A 650 -12.55 -5.79 -25.94
C VAL A 650 -12.21 -6.18 -24.50
N PHE A 651 -13.08 -6.96 -23.88
CA PHE A 651 -12.85 -7.64 -22.61
C PHE A 651 -13.06 -9.13 -22.82
N GLN A 652 -11.96 -9.87 -22.94
CA GLN A 652 -12.03 -11.33 -23.09
C GLN A 652 -12.36 -11.97 -21.74
N ASN A 653 -13.20 -13.02 -21.74
CA ASN A 653 -13.48 -13.73 -20.50
C ASN A 653 -12.25 -14.40 -19.90
N GLY A 654 -12.34 -14.72 -18.62
CA GLY A 654 -11.34 -15.49 -17.91
C GLY A 654 -11.90 -16.76 -17.28
N VAL A 655 -11.00 -17.57 -16.75
CA VAL A 655 -11.30 -18.68 -15.87
C VAL A 655 -10.68 -18.45 -14.49
N ASP A 656 -11.30 -19.00 -13.45
CA ASP A 656 -10.73 -18.96 -12.10
C ASP A 656 -9.46 -19.81 -12.01
N LYS A 657 -8.47 -19.31 -11.27
CA LYS A 657 -7.21 -20.01 -11.01
C LYS A 657 -7.38 -21.41 -10.44
N LYS A 658 -8.50 -21.70 -9.78
CA LYS A 658 -8.81 -23.05 -9.28
C LYS A 658 -8.79 -24.09 -10.40
N PHE A 659 -9.20 -23.75 -11.62
CA PHE A 659 -9.31 -24.73 -12.71
C PHE A 659 -7.95 -25.14 -13.27
N TYR A 660 -6.98 -24.21 -13.39
CA TYR A 660 -5.67 -24.51 -13.99
C TYR A 660 -4.52 -24.71 -13.00
N LEU A 661 -4.69 -24.35 -11.72
CA LEU A 661 -3.67 -24.60 -10.68
C LEU A 661 -3.88 -25.88 -9.88
N SER A 662 -5.11 -26.41 -9.81
CA SER A 662 -5.37 -27.60 -9.01
C SER A 662 -4.91 -28.86 -9.74
N LYS A 663 -4.35 -29.80 -8.96
CA LYS A 663 -4.07 -31.15 -9.46
C LYS A 663 -5.40 -31.90 -9.63
N PRO A 664 -5.59 -32.69 -10.71
CA PRO A 664 -6.79 -33.48 -10.91
C PRO A 664 -6.99 -34.42 -9.72
N LYS A 665 -8.12 -34.28 -9.00
CA LYS A 665 -8.50 -35.20 -7.91
C LYS A 665 -9.29 -36.41 -8.41
N THR A 666 -9.87 -36.29 -9.60
CA THR A 666 -10.72 -37.30 -10.21
C THR A 666 -9.91 -38.13 -11.20
N LYS A 667 -9.98 -39.46 -11.10
CA LYS A 667 -9.44 -40.36 -12.13
C LYS A 667 -10.23 -40.21 -13.43
N LYS A 668 -9.54 -40.21 -14.57
CA LYS A 668 -10.17 -40.24 -15.89
C LYS A 668 -11.05 -41.49 -16.02
N SER A 669 -12.11 -41.38 -16.82
CA SER A 669 -13.01 -42.49 -17.14
C SER A 669 -12.21 -43.67 -17.69
N PRO A 670 -12.51 -44.92 -17.28
CA PRO A 670 -11.87 -46.10 -17.84
C PRO A 670 -12.27 -46.34 -19.31
N TYR A 671 -13.36 -45.73 -19.77
CA TYR A 671 -13.85 -45.80 -21.14
C TYR A 671 -13.68 -44.47 -21.88
N PRO A 672 -13.53 -44.47 -23.22
CA PRO A 672 -13.62 -43.26 -24.03
C PRO A 672 -14.88 -42.47 -23.69
N SER A 673 -14.73 -41.17 -23.48
CA SER A 673 -15.84 -40.36 -22.96
C SER A 673 -15.84 -38.95 -23.50
N ILE A 674 -17.03 -38.52 -23.91
CA ILE A 674 -17.29 -37.19 -24.47
C ILE A 674 -18.12 -36.41 -23.46
N LEU A 675 -17.71 -35.18 -23.20
CA LEU A 675 -18.49 -34.19 -22.48
C LEU A 675 -18.94 -33.11 -23.47
N PHE A 676 -20.21 -32.72 -23.49
CA PHE A 676 -20.56 -31.54 -24.30
C PHE A 676 -20.12 -30.22 -23.61
N GLY A 677 -20.14 -30.21 -22.28
CA GLY A 677 -19.72 -29.11 -21.40
C GLY A 677 -20.50 -29.17 -20.09
N VAL A 678 -20.10 -28.36 -19.09
CA VAL A 678 -20.94 -28.11 -17.91
C VAL A 678 -21.67 -26.79 -18.14
N SER A 679 -22.96 -26.84 -18.46
CA SER A 679 -23.68 -25.63 -18.87
C SER A 679 -25.15 -25.60 -18.45
N ASN A 680 -25.79 -24.45 -18.65
CA ASN A 680 -27.18 -24.24 -18.28
C ASN A 680 -28.08 -24.48 -19.51
N MET A 681 -28.95 -25.48 -19.43
CA MET A 681 -29.81 -25.92 -20.55
C MET A 681 -30.98 -25.00 -20.84
N LYS A 682 -31.23 -23.95 -20.03
CA LYS A 682 -32.18 -22.90 -20.41
C LYS A 682 -31.70 -22.06 -21.58
N TRP A 683 -30.38 -22.04 -21.83
CA TRP A 683 -29.83 -21.39 -23.03
C TRP A 683 -29.99 -22.31 -24.23
N MET A 684 -30.74 -21.83 -25.24
CA MET A 684 -31.10 -22.59 -26.44
C MET A 684 -29.87 -23.11 -27.19
N GLN A 685 -28.79 -22.35 -27.26
CA GLN A 685 -27.56 -22.74 -27.95
C GLN A 685 -26.89 -23.98 -27.33
N ASN A 686 -27.04 -24.18 -26.02
CA ASN A 686 -26.51 -25.38 -25.38
C ASN A 686 -27.37 -26.60 -25.73
N ARG A 687 -28.70 -26.42 -25.83
CA ARG A 687 -29.62 -27.49 -26.22
C ARG A 687 -29.42 -27.91 -27.66
N GLU A 688 -29.32 -26.94 -28.55
CA GLU A 688 -29.01 -27.15 -29.96
C GLU A 688 -27.68 -27.91 -30.15
N SER A 689 -26.64 -27.54 -29.39
CA SER A 689 -25.35 -28.24 -29.43
C SER A 689 -25.48 -29.71 -29.01
N VAL A 690 -26.26 -30.01 -27.97
CA VAL A 690 -26.53 -31.39 -27.54
C VAL A 690 -27.34 -32.14 -28.58
N GLU A 691 -28.37 -31.51 -29.15
CA GLU A 691 -29.22 -32.09 -30.19
C GLU A 691 -28.40 -32.46 -31.43
N MET A 692 -27.54 -31.55 -31.92
CA MET A 692 -26.59 -31.83 -33.01
C MET A 692 -25.67 -33.01 -32.70
N ILE A 693 -25.15 -33.10 -31.48
CA ILE A 693 -24.33 -34.26 -31.08
C ILE A 693 -25.16 -35.54 -31.12
N MET A 694 -26.37 -35.54 -30.57
CA MET A 694 -27.19 -36.75 -30.51
C MET A 694 -27.66 -37.22 -31.88
N SER A 695 -28.04 -36.31 -32.78
CA SER A 695 -28.59 -36.67 -34.10
C SER A 695 -27.50 -36.98 -35.12
N ASP A 696 -26.44 -36.17 -35.18
CA ASP A 696 -25.55 -36.16 -36.35
C ASP A 696 -24.21 -36.84 -36.06
N PHE A 697 -23.70 -36.74 -34.83
CA PHE A 697 -22.34 -37.18 -34.50
C PHE A 697 -22.30 -38.45 -33.64
N TRP A 698 -23.22 -38.59 -32.69
CA TRP A 698 -23.25 -39.70 -31.75
C TRP A 698 -23.43 -41.06 -32.42
N PRO A 699 -24.29 -41.25 -33.44
CA PRO A 699 -24.42 -42.54 -34.11
C PRO A 699 -23.11 -43.01 -34.76
N GLU A 700 -22.39 -42.10 -35.41
CA GLU A 700 -21.10 -42.39 -36.07
C GLU A 700 -20.02 -42.71 -35.04
N ILE A 701 -19.90 -41.89 -33.99
CA ILE A 701 -18.94 -42.09 -32.90
C ILE A 701 -19.19 -43.43 -32.20
N LYS A 702 -20.46 -43.75 -31.91
CA LYS A 702 -20.82 -44.98 -31.21
C LYS A 702 -20.56 -46.22 -32.07
N LYS A 703 -20.76 -46.13 -33.38
CA LYS A 703 -20.41 -47.19 -34.34
C LYS A 703 -18.89 -47.43 -34.38
N ALA A 704 -18.09 -46.36 -34.35
CA ALA A 704 -16.63 -46.47 -34.41
C ALA A 704 -15.98 -46.84 -33.07
N ILE A 705 -16.61 -46.48 -31.94
CA ILE A 705 -16.13 -46.72 -30.57
C ILE A 705 -17.31 -47.21 -29.71
N PRO A 706 -17.61 -48.52 -29.72
CA PRO A 706 -18.77 -49.10 -29.04
C PRO A 706 -18.84 -48.89 -27.54
N ASP A 707 -17.72 -48.66 -26.85
CA ASP A 707 -17.68 -48.40 -25.40
C ASP A 707 -17.70 -46.91 -25.03
N CYS A 708 -17.83 -46.01 -26.02
CA CYS A 708 -17.81 -44.58 -25.77
C CYS A 708 -19.02 -44.16 -24.94
N LYS A 709 -18.79 -43.25 -23.97
CA LYS A 709 -19.82 -42.66 -23.10
C LYS A 709 -20.03 -41.18 -23.42
N PHE A 710 -21.28 -40.72 -23.41
CA PHE A 710 -21.62 -39.32 -23.60
C PHE A 710 -22.19 -38.71 -22.32
N TYR A 711 -21.62 -37.58 -21.90
CA TYR A 711 -21.98 -36.87 -20.68
C TYR A 711 -22.68 -35.55 -21.03
N ILE A 712 -23.96 -35.46 -20.65
CA ILE A 712 -24.79 -34.27 -20.71
C ILE A 712 -24.92 -33.71 -19.28
N VAL A 713 -24.06 -32.75 -18.96
CA VAL A 713 -23.88 -32.23 -17.60
C VAL A 713 -24.32 -30.76 -17.48
N GLY A 714 -25.09 -30.46 -16.44
CA GLY A 714 -25.30 -29.10 -15.97
C GLY A 714 -26.74 -28.77 -15.60
N ARG A 715 -27.01 -27.50 -15.28
CA ARG A 715 -28.30 -27.06 -14.74
C ARG A 715 -29.44 -27.35 -15.70
N PHE A 716 -30.52 -27.93 -15.17
CA PHE A 716 -31.72 -28.36 -15.92
C PHE A 716 -31.45 -29.45 -16.97
N ALA A 717 -30.27 -30.07 -17.02
CA ALA A 717 -30.01 -31.15 -17.98
C ALA A 717 -30.96 -32.35 -17.83
N PRO A 718 -31.28 -32.83 -16.61
CA PRO A 718 -32.28 -33.89 -16.43
C PRO A 718 -33.65 -33.53 -16.99
N ASP A 719 -34.09 -32.28 -16.86
CA ASP A 719 -35.40 -31.82 -17.32
C ASP A 719 -35.59 -31.98 -18.84
N TYR A 720 -34.53 -31.74 -19.61
CA TYR A 720 -34.59 -31.82 -21.08
C TYR A 720 -34.20 -33.19 -21.63
N TYR A 721 -33.29 -33.90 -20.98
CA TYR A 721 -32.61 -35.05 -21.57
C TYR A 721 -32.74 -36.37 -20.79
N SER A 722 -33.47 -36.41 -19.66
CA SER A 722 -33.67 -37.64 -18.87
C SER A 722 -34.17 -38.85 -19.69
N LYS A 723 -35.01 -38.62 -20.70
CA LYS A 723 -35.50 -39.67 -21.61
C LYS A 723 -34.41 -40.36 -22.45
N TYR A 724 -33.22 -39.77 -22.55
CA TYR A 724 -32.08 -40.34 -23.28
C TYR A 724 -31.09 -41.07 -22.37
N ILE A 725 -31.34 -41.11 -21.06
CA ILE A 725 -30.47 -41.82 -20.11
C ILE A 725 -30.38 -43.30 -20.51
N SER A 726 -29.16 -43.78 -20.64
CA SER A 726 -28.86 -45.18 -20.96
C SER A 726 -27.52 -45.59 -20.33
N LYS A 727 -27.06 -46.81 -20.58
CA LYS A 727 -25.72 -47.26 -20.16
C LYS A 727 -24.58 -46.39 -20.74
N ASP A 728 -24.84 -45.75 -21.88
CA ASP A 728 -23.86 -45.01 -22.68
C ASP A 728 -24.06 -43.49 -22.63
N ILE A 729 -25.26 -43.02 -22.30
CA ILE A 729 -25.60 -41.59 -22.21
C ILE A 729 -25.94 -41.26 -20.75
N ILE A 730 -25.13 -40.41 -20.15
CA ILE A 730 -25.24 -39.96 -18.76
C ILE A 730 -25.76 -38.54 -18.75
N VAL A 731 -26.92 -38.33 -18.14
CA VAL A 731 -27.51 -37.01 -17.93
C VAL A 731 -27.51 -36.71 -16.45
N THR A 732 -26.91 -35.58 -16.06
CA THR A 732 -26.81 -35.22 -14.64
C THR A 732 -26.72 -33.71 -14.46
N GLU A 733 -27.16 -33.26 -13.30
CA GLU A 733 -26.99 -31.87 -12.90
C GLU A 733 -25.59 -31.66 -12.29
N ALA A 734 -25.03 -30.48 -12.55
CA ALA A 734 -23.83 -30.03 -11.86
C ALA A 734 -24.03 -28.56 -11.47
N ASP A 735 -23.93 -28.32 -10.17
CA ASP A 735 -23.95 -26.99 -9.60
C ASP A 735 -23.13 -26.98 -8.31
N SER A 736 -22.49 -25.85 -8.01
CA SER A 736 -21.76 -25.64 -6.77
C SER A 736 -22.67 -25.64 -5.54
N ASP A 737 -23.98 -25.45 -5.75
CA ASP A 737 -25.03 -25.31 -4.73
C ASP A 737 -26.21 -26.28 -4.98
N GLY A 738 -25.93 -27.55 -5.28
CA GLY A 738 -26.99 -28.58 -5.36
C GLY A 738 -26.74 -29.77 -6.28
N GLY A 739 -25.70 -29.74 -7.12
CA GLY A 739 -25.31 -30.91 -7.90
C GLY A 739 -24.54 -31.93 -7.05
N PRO A 740 -24.57 -33.24 -7.39
CA PRO A 740 -23.83 -34.25 -6.64
C PRO A 740 -22.30 -34.04 -6.66
N LYS A 741 -21.77 -33.31 -7.66
CA LYS A 741 -20.32 -33.08 -7.87
C LYS A 741 -20.04 -31.71 -8.51
N ASP A 742 -18.90 -31.09 -8.14
CA ASP A 742 -18.40 -29.82 -8.71
C ASP A 742 -18.08 -29.96 -10.22
N PRO A 743 -18.27 -28.92 -11.06
CA PRO A 743 -17.97 -28.97 -12.50
C PRO A 743 -16.59 -29.52 -12.86
N GLN A 744 -15.57 -29.24 -12.03
CA GLN A 744 -14.21 -29.72 -12.28
C GLN A 744 -14.10 -31.24 -12.25
N TYR A 745 -14.99 -31.93 -11.52
CA TYR A 745 -15.08 -33.38 -11.53
C TYR A 745 -15.30 -33.91 -12.96
N TYR A 746 -16.24 -33.34 -13.70
CA TYR A 746 -16.64 -33.83 -15.03
C TYR A 746 -15.59 -33.50 -16.10
N TYR A 747 -14.97 -32.32 -16.02
CA TYR A 747 -13.85 -31.98 -16.91
C TYR A 747 -12.64 -32.91 -16.70
N ASN A 748 -12.36 -33.30 -15.45
CA ASN A 748 -11.29 -34.24 -15.14
C ASN A 748 -11.65 -35.71 -15.46
N LEU A 749 -12.93 -36.08 -15.36
CA LEU A 749 -13.41 -37.44 -15.64
C LEU A 749 -13.37 -37.77 -17.14
N THR A 750 -13.84 -36.86 -18.00
CA THR A 750 -14.08 -37.16 -19.42
C THR A 750 -12.82 -37.03 -20.28
N TRP A 751 -12.83 -37.58 -21.51
CA TRP A 751 -11.64 -37.62 -22.38
C TRP A 751 -11.57 -36.44 -23.36
N ILE A 752 -12.71 -36.02 -23.92
CA ILE A 752 -12.80 -34.89 -24.87
C ILE A 752 -14.03 -34.05 -24.55
N LEU A 753 -13.92 -32.73 -24.75
CA LEU A 753 -15.08 -31.86 -24.88
C LEU A 753 -15.48 -31.72 -26.35
N LEU A 754 -16.70 -32.11 -26.69
CA LEU A 754 -17.28 -31.95 -28.04
C LEU A 754 -18.46 -30.98 -27.95
N SER A 755 -18.36 -29.81 -28.56
CA SER A 755 -19.50 -28.87 -28.60
C SER A 755 -19.57 -28.11 -29.91
N PRO A 756 -20.21 -28.69 -30.95
CA PRO A 756 -20.54 -27.99 -32.18
C PRO A 756 -21.65 -26.98 -31.87
N MET A 757 -21.55 -25.74 -32.37
CA MET A 757 -22.57 -24.72 -32.14
C MET A 757 -22.98 -24.09 -33.47
N GLY A 758 -24.29 -24.00 -33.73
CA GLY A 758 -24.86 -23.35 -34.92
C GLY A 758 -24.93 -21.83 -34.85
N SER A 759 -24.89 -21.24 -33.64
CA SER A 759 -24.93 -19.79 -33.45
C SER A 759 -23.81 -19.28 -32.52
N GLY A 760 -23.22 -18.13 -32.88
CA GLY A 760 -22.01 -17.57 -32.24
C GLY A 760 -22.22 -16.82 -30.92
N GLY A 761 -23.27 -17.13 -30.13
CA GLY A 761 -23.62 -16.38 -28.92
C GLY A 761 -23.02 -16.92 -27.61
N GLY A 762 -22.79 -16.02 -26.64
CA GLY A 762 -22.52 -16.35 -25.24
C GLY A 762 -21.04 -16.29 -24.81
N THR A 763 -20.81 -16.51 -23.51
CA THR A 763 -19.51 -16.30 -22.84
C THR A 763 -18.46 -17.41 -23.07
N ARG A 764 -18.85 -18.53 -23.70
CA ARG A 764 -17.96 -19.66 -24.07
C ARG A 764 -17.16 -20.27 -22.90
N ASN A 765 -17.62 -20.11 -21.66
CA ASN A 765 -16.90 -20.56 -20.46
C ASN A 765 -16.56 -22.05 -20.47
N LYS A 766 -17.43 -22.90 -21.02
CA LYS A 766 -17.19 -24.35 -21.08
C LYS A 766 -15.88 -24.72 -21.79
N PHE A 767 -15.49 -23.95 -22.82
CA PHE A 767 -14.23 -24.16 -23.53
C PHE A 767 -13.05 -23.71 -22.67
N LEU A 768 -13.11 -22.52 -22.06
CA LEU A 768 -12.04 -22.02 -21.18
C LEU A 768 -11.82 -22.94 -19.97
N GLU A 769 -12.90 -23.43 -19.36
CA GLU A 769 -12.85 -24.36 -18.22
C GLU A 769 -12.31 -25.74 -18.62
N ALA A 770 -12.73 -26.29 -19.76
CA ALA A 770 -12.20 -27.54 -20.29
C ALA A 770 -10.70 -27.44 -20.60
N MET A 771 -10.30 -26.40 -21.34
CA MET A 771 -8.90 -26.14 -21.66
C MET A 771 -8.06 -25.91 -20.38
N ALA A 772 -8.60 -25.21 -19.38
CA ALA A 772 -7.96 -25.06 -18.08
C ALA A 772 -7.75 -26.41 -17.37
N CYS A 773 -8.67 -27.37 -17.56
CA CYS A 773 -8.58 -28.73 -17.02
C CYS A 773 -7.80 -29.71 -17.90
N ARG A 774 -7.08 -29.25 -18.95
CA ARG A 774 -6.38 -30.10 -19.93
C ARG A 774 -7.32 -31.06 -20.67
N LEU A 775 -8.59 -30.70 -20.82
CA LEU A 775 -9.54 -31.47 -21.60
C LEU A 775 -9.46 -30.98 -23.07
N PRO A 776 -9.03 -31.82 -24.02
CA PRO A 776 -9.03 -31.49 -25.44
C PRO A 776 -10.42 -31.08 -25.91
N VAL A 777 -10.48 -30.10 -26.80
CA VAL A 777 -11.73 -29.53 -27.33
C VAL A 777 -11.85 -29.82 -28.82
N VAL A 778 -13.00 -30.31 -29.25
CA VAL A 778 -13.41 -30.41 -30.66
C VAL A 778 -14.68 -29.58 -30.87
N THR A 779 -14.64 -28.67 -31.84
CA THR A 779 -15.77 -27.75 -32.12
C THR A 779 -15.71 -27.20 -33.54
N THR A 780 -16.73 -26.44 -33.93
CA THR A 780 -16.80 -25.67 -35.18
C THR A 780 -16.19 -24.27 -34.99
N SER A 781 -15.97 -23.55 -36.09
CA SER A 781 -15.46 -22.17 -36.04
C SER A 781 -16.38 -21.26 -35.22
N GLU A 782 -17.70 -21.44 -35.37
CA GLU A 782 -18.75 -20.72 -34.64
C GLU A 782 -18.69 -21.02 -33.14
N GLY A 783 -18.41 -22.27 -32.77
CA GLY A 783 -18.29 -22.70 -31.38
C GLY A 783 -17.08 -22.12 -30.67
N MET A 784 -15.88 -22.23 -31.26
CA MET A 784 -14.64 -21.67 -30.67
C MET A 784 -14.67 -20.14 -30.58
N GLY A 785 -15.14 -19.49 -31.66
CA GLY A 785 -15.13 -18.06 -31.88
C GLY A 785 -13.85 -17.34 -31.45
N GLY A 786 -13.95 -16.45 -30.46
CA GLY A 786 -12.89 -15.47 -30.15
C GLY A 786 -11.68 -15.99 -29.35
N ILE A 787 -11.64 -17.26 -28.96
CA ILE A 787 -10.51 -17.83 -28.20
C ILE A 787 -9.33 -18.01 -29.16
N LYS A 788 -8.19 -17.40 -28.85
CA LYS A 788 -7.00 -17.38 -29.71
C LYS A 788 -6.23 -18.70 -29.58
N ILE A 789 -6.57 -19.66 -30.44
CA ILE A 789 -5.91 -20.96 -30.53
C ILE A 789 -5.14 -21.11 -31.85
N GLU A 790 -4.17 -22.01 -31.86
CA GLU A 790 -3.60 -22.59 -33.08
C GLU A 790 -4.31 -23.93 -33.33
N ASN A 791 -4.90 -24.08 -34.51
CA ASN A 791 -5.73 -25.25 -34.81
C ASN A 791 -4.90 -26.54 -34.76
N PHE A 792 -5.49 -27.63 -34.25
CA PHE A 792 -4.86 -28.92 -33.98
C PHE A 792 -3.76 -28.93 -32.91
N LYS A 793 -3.43 -27.78 -32.32
CA LYS A 793 -2.46 -27.67 -31.22
C LYS A 793 -3.15 -27.52 -29.87
N GLU A 794 -3.95 -26.47 -29.65
CA GLU A 794 -4.69 -26.31 -28.39
C GLU A 794 -6.13 -26.83 -28.46
N ALA A 795 -6.70 -26.91 -29.66
CA ALA A 795 -8.05 -27.43 -29.90
C ALA A 795 -8.20 -27.84 -31.37
N VAL A 796 -9.22 -28.65 -31.68
CA VAL A 796 -9.64 -28.94 -33.05
C VAL A 796 -10.84 -28.07 -33.41
N VAL A 797 -10.62 -27.17 -34.36
CA VAL A 797 -11.65 -26.34 -34.99
C VAL A 797 -11.82 -26.83 -36.42
N CYS A 798 -12.99 -27.38 -36.75
CA CYS A 798 -13.24 -28.05 -38.02
C CYS A 798 -14.60 -27.67 -38.62
N LYS A 799 -14.85 -28.09 -39.87
CA LYS A 799 -16.16 -27.95 -40.50
C LYS A 799 -17.14 -28.91 -39.84
N TYR A 800 -18.43 -28.56 -39.86
CA TYR A 800 -19.49 -29.35 -39.24
C TYR A 800 -19.43 -30.84 -39.63
N GLN A 801 -19.26 -31.14 -40.93
CA GLN A 801 -19.22 -32.51 -41.46
C GLN A 801 -18.00 -33.31 -40.98
N ASP A 802 -16.88 -32.66 -40.64
CA ASP A 802 -15.66 -33.32 -40.21
C ASP A 802 -15.63 -33.58 -38.68
N THR A 803 -16.62 -33.07 -37.94
CA THR A 803 -16.63 -33.05 -36.47
C THR A 803 -16.56 -34.46 -35.87
N ALA A 804 -17.35 -35.40 -36.39
CA ALA A 804 -17.36 -36.79 -35.92
C ALA A 804 -16.01 -37.48 -36.21
N ARG A 805 -15.50 -37.36 -37.45
CA ARG A 805 -14.20 -37.92 -37.86
C ARG A 805 -13.08 -37.49 -36.92
N TYR A 806 -12.91 -36.19 -36.71
CA TYR A 806 -11.84 -35.68 -35.85
C TYR A 806 -12.04 -36.04 -34.37
N THR A 807 -13.28 -36.16 -33.90
CA THR A 807 -13.54 -36.64 -32.54
C THR A 807 -13.10 -38.10 -32.39
N ILE A 808 -13.42 -38.96 -33.37
CA ILE A 808 -13.03 -40.37 -33.39
C ILE A 808 -11.50 -40.52 -33.45
N GLU A 809 -10.83 -39.78 -34.34
CA GLU A 809 -9.37 -39.77 -34.43
C GLU A 809 -8.71 -39.39 -33.10
N LEU A 810 -9.23 -38.34 -32.45
CA LEU A 810 -8.66 -37.86 -31.19
C LEU A 810 -8.93 -38.83 -30.03
N LEU A 811 -10.10 -39.49 -29.98
CA LEU A 811 -10.39 -40.53 -28.97
C LEU A 811 -9.47 -41.75 -29.08
N LYS A 812 -8.93 -42.04 -30.27
CA LYS A 812 -8.01 -43.15 -30.53
C LYS A 812 -6.54 -42.81 -30.19
N ASP A 813 -6.18 -41.53 -30.11
CA ASP A 813 -4.81 -41.08 -29.87
C ASP A 813 -4.64 -40.39 -28.51
N LYS A 814 -4.24 -41.19 -27.51
CA LYS A 814 -4.02 -40.72 -26.12
C LYS A 814 -2.88 -39.70 -26.00
N GLU A 815 -1.83 -39.84 -26.81
CA GLU A 815 -0.68 -38.93 -26.75
C GLU A 815 -1.04 -37.57 -27.35
N LYS A 816 -1.76 -37.55 -28.47
CA LYS A 816 -2.28 -36.32 -29.07
C LYS A 816 -3.25 -35.60 -28.14
N MET A 817 -4.15 -36.32 -27.49
CA MET A 817 -5.02 -35.74 -26.45
C MET A 817 -4.22 -35.08 -25.33
N LYS A 818 -3.22 -35.78 -24.79
CA LYS A 818 -2.39 -35.25 -23.69
C LYS A 818 -1.64 -33.98 -24.11
N LYS A 819 -0.96 -34.02 -25.27
CA LYS A 819 -0.22 -32.86 -25.81
C LYS A 819 -1.15 -31.65 -26.02
N MET A 820 -2.33 -31.88 -26.59
CA MET A 820 -3.33 -30.83 -26.82
C MET A 820 -3.85 -30.22 -25.51
N GLY A 821 -4.19 -31.08 -24.54
CA GLY A 821 -4.65 -30.64 -23.22
C GLY A 821 -3.60 -29.80 -22.49
N ASP A 822 -2.32 -30.19 -22.55
CA ASP A 822 -1.23 -29.44 -21.92
C ASP A 822 -0.98 -28.09 -22.62
N ALA A 823 -1.02 -28.04 -23.95
CA ALA A 823 -0.92 -26.80 -24.72
C ALA A 823 -2.09 -25.85 -24.40
N ALA A 824 -3.31 -26.38 -24.37
CA ALA A 824 -4.52 -25.63 -24.01
C ALA A 824 -4.42 -25.04 -22.59
N ASN A 825 -4.00 -25.82 -21.60
CA ASN A 825 -3.82 -25.34 -20.23
C ASN A 825 -2.78 -24.21 -20.14
N ALA A 826 -1.67 -24.33 -20.87
CA ALA A 826 -0.62 -23.31 -20.91
C ALA A 826 -1.14 -21.99 -21.50
N LEU A 827 -1.93 -22.06 -22.58
CA LEU A 827 -2.58 -20.90 -23.20
C LEU A 827 -3.51 -20.20 -22.20
N ILE A 828 -4.41 -20.96 -21.55
CA ILE A 828 -5.40 -20.42 -20.62
C ILE A 828 -4.72 -19.75 -19.41
N LYS A 829 -3.73 -20.42 -18.82
CA LYS A 829 -2.97 -19.88 -17.68
C LYS A 829 -2.28 -18.55 -18.01
N LYS A 830 -1.82 -18.39 -19.25
CA LYS A 830 -1.08 -17.20 -19.69
C LYS A 830 -1.99 -16.03 -20.03
N PHE A 831 -3.12 -16.28 -20.71
CA PHE A 831 -3.91 -15.20 -21.33
C PHE A 831 -5.35 -15.08 -20.84
N TYR A 832 -5.96 -16.15 -20.33
CA TYR A 832 -7.40 -16.21 -20.06
C TYR A 832 -7.72 -16.38 -18.57
N SER A 833 -6.99 -15.68 -17.70
CA SER A 833 -7.32 -15.60 -16.27
C SER A 833 -8.21 -14.39 -16.01
N TYR A 834 -9.16 -14.50 -15.08
CA TYR A 834 -9.97 -13.33 -14.69
C TYR A 834 -9.13 -12.16 -14.18
N GLU A 835 -7.99 -12.44 -13.55
CA GLU A 835 -7.07 -11.40 -13.09
C GLU A 835 -6.51 -10.59 -14.27
N ASN A 836 -6.05 -11.26 -15.32
CA ASN A 836 -5.53 -10.61 -16.54
C ASN A 836 -6.64 -9.87 -17.30
N SER A 837 -7.79 -10.52 -17.51
CA SER A 837 -8.93 -9.91 -18.21
C SER A 837 -9.38 -8.62 -17.53
N VAL A 838 -9.49 -8.62 -16.20
CA VAL A 838 -9.96 -7.44 -15.45
C VAL A 838 -8.88 -6.36 -15.36
N MET A 839 -7.60 -6.71 -15.43
CA MET A 839 -6.53 -5.72 -15.57
C MET A 839 -6.71 -4.88 -16.85
N GLU A 840 -7.06 -5.50 -17.98
CA GLU A 840 -7.34 -4.78 -19.24
C GLU A 840 -8.55 -3.84 -19.07
N LEU A 841 -9.64 -4.30 -18.45
CA LEU A 841 -10.80 -3.45 -18.13
C LEU A 841 -10.42 -2.24 -17.27
N ASN A 842 -9.54 -2.44 -16.30
CA ASN A 842 -9.09 -1.37 -15.41
C ASN A 842 -8.18 -0.35 -16.12
N GLN A 843 -7.43 -0.77 -17.16
CA GLN A 843 -6.66 0.13 -18.03
C GLN A 843 -7.58 0.99 -18.88
N ILE A 844 -8.69 0.43 -19.39
CA ILE A 844 -9.73 1.19 -20.09
C ILE A 844 -10.25 2.30 -19.17
N TYR A 845 -10.52 2.00 -17.90
CA TYR A 845 -10.92 3.04 -16.94
C TYR A 845 -9.84 4.09 -16.72
N ASP A 846 -8.55 3.71 -16.67
CA ASP A 846 -7.44 4.66 -16.50
C ASP A 846 -7.42 5.69 -17.64
N GLN A 847 -7.61 5.22 -18.87
CA GLN A 847 -7.63 6.09 -20.05
C GLN A 847 -8.81 7.06 -20.02
N ILE A 848 -9.97 6.61 -19.56
CA ILE A 848 -11.19 7.44 -19.47
C ILE A 848 -11.05 8.47 -18.35
N THR A 849 -10.54 8.10 -17.18
CA THR A 849 -10.48 8.99 -16.02
C THR A 849 -9.30 9.96 -16.03
N LYS A 850 -8.20 9.66 -16.75
CA LYS A 850 -7.02 10.54 -16.86
C LYS A 850 -7.18 11.71 -17.83
N LYS A 851 -8.11 11.63 -18.79
CA LYS A 851 -8.38 12.70 -19.77
C LYS A 851 -9.20 13.87 -19.19
N LYS A 852 -9.06 14.18 -17.90
CA LYS A 852 -9.76 15.28 -17.23
C LYS A 852 -8.86 16.45 -16.94
#